data_AF-A0A3D1HYT2-F1
#
_entry.id   AF-A0A3D1HYT2-F1
#
_cell.length_a   1.000
_cell.length_b   1.000
_cell.length_c   1.000
_cell.angle_alpha   90.00
_cell.angle_beta   90.00
_cell.angle_gamma   90.00
#
_symmetry.space_group_name_H-M   'P 1'
#
loop_
_entity.id
_entity.type
_entity.pdbx_description
1 polymer ?
#
loop_
_entity_poly.entity_id
_entity_poly.type
_entity_poly.pdbx_seq_one_letter_code
_entity_poly.pdbx_strand_id
1 'polypeptide(L)'
;MKTFKKALSVMLCLCMLMSAMAVGLNVFAQEKSEAVARFEANVEAFDGDVTKAEPSAEDLAAYEKLVAEYKALSNSDKESIDVLVFDVFYHDVVMRERQISIKNHPEISGSKKDHYVNAAAQAVTTLGYVPAYIDSAVALAKTIADRKVSVDNKKAAWEAADYNTRVMAGGYGSTHGIISGSVKGDAFKGFKLMGDVIYNDLLKANPAPTKPKSPGLAPKPGSYAEGENDPKYIADFAAWLEKAEAYNKAYAAEYTYKGNLYIEALEWLASVEPSLKTPLETIKAVREGKSAYDSGAGTSKASAAVKKYDAMSDAEKTLFGKISYTFYGVAVDNITSWSYKSFNATALYNACIDIGNARYVDYFVVVIENIEEPYDRADIDAAKAAYAKVPATLQSQIPTETLAKYKDILASIAPDEPTGERPNVEIMKSTAVKYPFGASKKSVNKSLDRVEDILFTALSVPENGLTQMLSEGVYTNYTVALIAKKLFPLVGGLTSLVAKGPKDLASKLDKDTCAGAIAALNAAAETVDAEGNMVGKLDAWQYLTVVDGDFGFMDGDREGFLDAVASLFRPLSLITMVITLENTCNTTSGNYIYGGYEELVPIFEVLGADGIMSSVEYTEYVNAGANSDEKMDRRIRGILVPVFNLIDTIASAESPLTEVVKLLPKVAYAVDSGILNTQIQRLIGKLGMGLGSSINVDLTTEGLYEMLAPKLKDIELQAAKTDENGEVTAPAVTLSISLDKDKFVSAIKDLSGCGVYTANESIARGKNWFVSIDGDAADAFVVLFRYLHSELTSESNAAAIKTAVKALDMNFAQRIAVNFLVSIVLSSSADGALRTLVFMIPIVKVGVKVASWFGAFKK
;
A
#
# COMPACT_ATOMS: atom_id res chain seq x y z
N MET A 1 -45.34 -11.84 -23.49
CA MET A 1 -44.19 -10.93 -23.26
C MET A 1 -42.94 -11.64 -22.70
N LYS A 2 -42.87 -12.08 -21.43
CA LYS A 2 -41.65 -12.68 -20.82
C LYS A 2 -40.99 -13.79 -21.67
N THR A 3 -41.77 -14.74 -22.17
CA THR A 3 -41.30 -15.89 -22.97
C THR A 3 -40.63 -15.48 -24.29
N PHE A 4 -41.01 -14.33 -24.87
CA PHE A 4 -40.48 -13.85 -26.15
C PHE A 4 -39.17 -13.08 -25.99
N LYS A 5 -39.02 -12.28 -24.92
CA LYS A 5 -37.72 -11.69 -24.56
C LYS A 5 -36.69 -12.79 -24.28
N LYS A 6 -37.11 -13.87 -23.60
CA LYS A 6 -36.29 -15.07 -23.36
C LYS A 6 -35.85 -15.74 -24.66
N ALA A 7 -36.75 -16.00 -25.61
CA ALA A 7 -36.42 -16.50 -26.95
C ALA A 7 -35.31 -15.72 -27.67
N LEU A 8 -35.25 -14.39 -27.48
CA LEU A 8 -34.22 -13.54 -28.05
C LEU A 8 -32.93 -13.49 -27.21
N SER A 9 -33.04 -13.49 -25.87
CA SER A 9 -31.89 -13.61 -24.97
C SER A 9 -31.04 -14.82 -25.32
N VAL A 10 -31.67 -15.93 -25.73
CA VAL A 10 -30.95 -17.08 -26.26
C VAL A 10 -30.15 -16.69 -27.49
N MET A 11 -30.77 -16.27 -28.60
CA MET A 11 -30.04 -16.00 -29.85
C MET A 11 -28.84 -15.05 -29.68
N LEU A 12 -28.92 -14.09 -28.75
CA LEU A 12 -27.78 -13.26 -28.33
C LEU A 12 -26.76 -14.04 -27.50
N CYS A 13 -27.22 -14.71 -26.44
CA CYS A 13 -26.44 -15.62 -25.63
C CYS A 13 -26.14 -16.96 -26.34
N LEU A 14 -26.00 -16.95 -27.68
CA LEU A 14 -25.30 -17.97 -28.47
C LEU A 14 -24.00 -17.43 -29.10
N CYS A 15 -23.89 -16.13 -29.27
CA CYS A 15 -22.86 -15.46 -30.06
C CYS A 15 -21.54 -15.17 -29.30
N MET A 16 -21.27 -15.90 -28.20
CA MET A 16 -20.27 -15.57 -27.15
C MET A 16 -19.62 -16.74 -26.29
N LEU A 17 -19.75 -18.09 -26.53
CA LEU A 17 -19.64 -19.19 -25.50
C LEU A 17 -18.35 -20.04 -25.29
N MET A 18 -17.54 -20.51 -26.27
CA MET A 18 -16.35 -21.31 -25.84
C MET A 18 -15.32 -20.35 -25.22
N SER A 19 -14.40 -20.90 -24.42
CA SER A 19 -13.93 -20.48 -23.08
C SER A 19 -12.85 -21.47 -22.59
N ALA A 20 -11.74 -21.02 -21.95
CA ALA A 20 -10.43 -21.70 -21.91
C ALA A 20 -9.58 -21.18 -20.71
N MET A 21 -9.97 -21.60 -19.52
CA MET A 21 -9.61 -21.12 -18.16
C MET A 21 -8.19 -21.52 -17.60
N ALA A 22 -7.71 -20.85 -16.51
CA ALA A 22 -6.91 -21.33 -15.29
C ALA A 22 -5.35 -21.63 -15.30
N VAL A 23 -4.47 -21.74 -14.24
CA VAL A 23 -4.33 -21.34 -12.76
C VAL A 23 -2.92 -21.74 -12.10
N GLY A 24 -2.33 -20.98 -11.12
CA GLY A 24 -1.65 -21.52 -9.87
C GLY A 24 -0.12 -21.33 -9.44
N LEU A 25 0.18 -21.29 -8.08
CA LEU A 25 1.36 -21.78 -7.20
C LEU A 25 2.83 -21.15 -7.23
N ASN A 26 3.91 -21.32 -6.38
CA ASN A 26 4.36 -21.66 -4.94
C ASN A 26 5.97 -21.55 -4.78
N VAL A 27 6.88 -21.78 -3.75
CA VAL A 27 7.18 -21.84 -2.22
C VAL A 27 8.74 -22.30 -2.02
N PHE A 28 9.67 -22.33 -0.98
CA PHE A 28 9.93 -22.29 0.54
C PHE A 28 11.48 -22.10 1.02
N ALA A 29 11.85 -22.13 2.35
CA ALA A 29 13.12 -22.67 3.07
C ALA A 29 14.28 -21.82 3.78
N GLN A 30 15.20 -22.46 4.63
CA GLN A 30 16.10 -21.92 5.75
C GLN A 30 17.31 -22.84 6.23
N GLU A 31 18.38 -22.41 7.01
CA GLU A 31 19.21 -23.25 7.98
C GLU A 31 20.24 -22.58 9.00
N LYS A 32 20.59 -23.23 10.16
CA LYS A 32 21.84 -23.17 11.02
C LYS A 32 21.86 -24.38 12.03
N SER A 33 23.00 -24.75 12.65
CA SER A 33 23.10 -25.81 13.69
C SER A 33 22.23 -25.54 14.92
N GLU A 34 21.34 -26.49 15.27
CA GLU A 34 20.23 -26.21 16.20
C GLU A 34 20.58 -26.12 17.69
N ALA A 35 21.15 -27.15 18.33
CA ALA A 35 20.92 -27.35 19.77
C ALA A 35 21.45 -26.21 20.67
N VAL A 36 22.69 -25.77 20.47
CA VAL A 36 23.29 -24.66 21.23
C VAL A 36 22.72 -23.32 20.76
N ALA A 37 22.63 -23.08 19.45
CA ALA A 37 22.08 -21.82 18.93
C ALA A 37 20.60 -21.62 19.30
N ARG A 38 19.83 -22.71 19.50
CA ARG A 38 18.47 -22.68 20.05
C ARG A 38 18.47 -22.37 21.54
N PHE A 39 19.40 -22.89 22.32
CA PHE A 39 19.52 -22.49 23.73
C PHE A 39 19.88 -21.01 23.84
N GLU A 40 20.89 -20.55 23.10
CA GLU A 40 21.31 -19.15 23.08
C GLU A 40 20.16 -18.24 22.60
N ALA A 41 19.52 -18.55 21.48
CA ALA A 41 18.35 -17.80 20.99
C ALA A 41 17.13 -17.87 21.94
N ASN A 42 16.91 -18.98 22.66
CA ASN A 42 15.84 -19.07 23.66
C ASN A 42 16.14 -18.19 24.89
N VAL A 43 17.42 -18.00 25.26
CA VAL A 43 17.83 -17.07 26.32
C VAL A 43 17.76 -15.62 25.83
N GLU A 44 18.20 -15.33 24.60
CA GLU A 44 18.09 -13.99 23.99
C GLU A 44 16.63 -13.56 23.76
N ALA A 45 15.73 -14.50 23.50
CA ALA A 45 14.29 -14.27 23.33
C ALA A 45 13.48 -14.33 24.64
N PHE A 46 14.11 -14.50 25.79
CA PHE A 46 13.42 -14.57 27.09
C PHE A 46 13.19 -13.17 27.68
N ASP A 47 11.91 -12.79 27.83
CA ASP A 47 11.47 -11.49 28.35
C ASP A 47 10.69 -11.59 29.68
N GLY A 48 10.46 -12.81 30.20
CA GLY A 48 9.73 -13.07 31.44
C GLY A 48 10.49 -12.63 32.70
N ASP A 49 9.78 -12.12 33.71
CA ASP A 49 10.40 -11.54 34.91
C ASP A 49 10.27 -12.46 36.14
N VAL A 50 11.15 -13.45 36.17
CA VAL A 50 11.34 -14.33 37.34
C VAL A 50 11.98 -13.66 38.55
N THR A 51 12.42 -12.40 38.43
CA THR A 51 13.03 -11.65 39.55
C THR A 51 12.01 -11.14 40.56
N LYS A 52 10.70 -11.19 40.23
CA LYS A 52 9.57 -10.90 41.12
C LYS A 52 9.35 -12.00 42.18
N ALA A 53 8.73 -11.63 43.31
CA ALA A 53 8.37 -12.59 44.35
C ALA A 53 7.42 -13.68 43.81
N GLU A 54 6.39 -13.25 43.08
CA GLU A 54 5.43 -14.10 42.38
C GLU A 54 5.47 -13.72 40.88
N PRO A 55 6.26 -14.45 40.05
CA PRO A 55 6.23 -14.34 38.60
C PRO A 55 4.92 -14.87 38.03
N SER A 56 4.64 -14.61 36.75
CA SER A 56 3.50 -15.26 36.09
C SER A 56 3.75 -16.77 35.92
N ALA A 57 2.69 -17.55 35.70
CA ALA A 57 2.80 -18.97 35.41
C ALA A 57 3.52 -19.23 34.06
N GLU A 58 3.44 -18.27 33.14
CA GLU A 58 4.06 -18.34 31.81
C GLU A 58 5.56 -18.01 31.90
N ASP A 59 5.92 -16.94 32.60
CA ASP A 59 7.31 -16.55 32.92
C ASP A 59 8.05 -17.72 33.62
N LEU A 60 7.40 -18.33 34.60
CA LEU A 60 7.96 -19.43 35.38
C LEU A 60 8.16 -20.69 34.53
N ALA A 61 7.18 -21.05 33.70
CA ALA A 61 7.28 -22.20 32.81
C ALA A 61 8.35 -22.01 31.73
N ALA A 62 8.49 -20.79 31.19
CA ALA A 62 9.55 -20.44 30.24
C ALA A 62 10.95 -20.52 30.88
N TYR A 63 11.12 -19.99 32.10
CA TYR A 63 12.36 -20.12 32.88
C TYR A 63 12.68 -21.57 33.24
N GLU A 64 11.69 -22.36 33.70
CA GLU A 64 11.90 -23.78 34.04
C GLU A 64 12.30 -24.60 32.81
N LYS A 65 11.76 -24.26 31.62
CA LYS A 65 12.22 -24.80 30.33
C LYS A 65 13.68 -24.43 30.05
N LEU A 66 14.10 -23.16 30.20
CA LEU A 66 15.49 -22.76 30.01
C LEU A 66 16.45 -23.50 30.96
N VAL A 67 16.07 -23.66 32.24
CA VAL A 67 16.84 -24.42 33.22
C VAL A 67 16.92 -25.90 32.84
N ALA A 68 15.86 -26.49 32.26
CA ALA A 68 15.87 -27.87 31.77
C ALA A 68 16.72 -28.03 30.49
N GLU A 69 16.64 -27.11 29.54
CA GLU A 69 17.46 -27.08 28.32
C GLU A 69 18.95 -26.93 28.68
N TYR A 70 19.29 -25.95 29.53
CA TYR A 70 20.66 -25.80 30.05
C TYR A 70 21.15 -27.07 30.73
N LYS A 71 20.34 -27.72 31.60
CA LYS A 71 20.73 -28.98 32.26
C LYS A 71 21.10 -30.08 31.26
N ALA A 72 20.36 -30.20 30.18
CA ALA A 72 20.53 -31.23 29.16
C ALA A 72 21.79 -31.05 28.27
N LEU A 73 22.34 -29.84 28.20
CA LEU A 73 23.64 -29.58 27.56
C LEU A 73 24.76 -30.36 28.28
N SER A 74 25.78 -30.84 27.56
CA SER A 74 26.96 -31.43 28.19
C SER A 74 27.78 -30.37 28.93
N ASN A 75 28.66 -30.76 29.85
CA ASN A 75 29.51 -29.76 30.53
C ASN A 75 30.47 -29.05 29.55
N SER A 76 30.86 -29.70 28.45
CA SER A 76 31.57 -29.07 27.33
C SER A 76 30.71 -28.07 26.55
N ASP A 77 29.43 -28.35 26.33
CA ASP A 77 28.52 -27.39 25.70
C ASP A 77 28.31 -26.17 26.63
N LYS A 78 28.17 -26.41 27.94
CA LYS A 78 28.00 -25.36 28.97
C LYS A 78 29.19 -24.40 29.08
N GLU A 79 30.41 -24.88 28.83
CA GLU A 79 31.62 -24.04 28.72
C GLU A 79 31.77 -23.36 27.34
N SER A 80 30.91 -23.67 26.37
CA SER A 80 30.93 -23.11 25.01
C SER A 80 29.85 -22.06 24.71
N ILE A 81 28.85 -21.90 25.59
CA ILE A 81 27.85 -20.82 25.55
C ILE A 81 28.58 -19.47 25.66
N ASP A 82 28.15 -18.46 24.89
CA ASP A 82 28.69 -17.11 25.05
C ASP A 82 28.53 -16.57 26.49
N VAL A 83 29.59 -15.97 27.03
CA VAL A 83 29.66 -15.52 28.44
C VAL A 83 28.63 -14.43 28.78
N LEU A 84 28.19 -13.63 27.81
CA LEU A 84 27.16 -12.60 28.00
C LEU A 84 25.75 -13.20 27.97
N VAL A 85 25.52 -14.23 27.15
CA VAL A 85 24.28 -15.03 27.17
C VAL A 85 24.18 -15.80 28.48
N PHE A 86 25.28 -16.42 28.92
CA PHE A 86 25.33 -17.12 30.21
C PHE A 86 25.14 -16.18 31.41
N ASP A 87 25.68 -14.95 31.39
CA ASP A 87 25.46 -13.96 32.44
C ASP A 87 23.98 -13.61 32.65
N VAL A 88 23.22 -13.41 31.57
CA VAL A 88 21.79 -13.09 31.64
C VAL A 88 21.04 -14.25 32.31
N PHE A 89 21.19 -15.46 31.77
CA PHE A 89 20.57 -16.67 32.31
C PHE A 89 20.97 -16.94 33.79
N TYR A 90 22.26 -16.84 34.11
CA TYR A 90 22.77 -17.06 35.47
C TYR A 90 22.24 -16.02 36.47
N HIS A 91 22.08 -14.76 36.04
CA HIS A 91 21.51 -13.72 36.88
C HIS A 91 20.04 -13.97 37.21
N ASP A 92 19.23 -14.39 36.24
CA ASP A 92 17.82 -14.68 36.45
C ASP A 92 17.63 -15.90 37.37
N VAL A 93 18.50 -16.91 37.26
CA VAL A 93 18.56 -18.03 38.22
C VAL A 93 18.89 -17.53 39.63
N VAL A 94 19.96 -16.75 39.81
CA VAL A 94 20.35 -16.19 41.13
C VAL A 94 19.26 -15.27 41.70
N MET A 95 18.56 -14.51 40.86
CA MET A 95 17.46 -13.64 41.29
C MET A 95 16.19 -14.43 41.64
N ARG A 96 15.86 -15.51 40.92
CA ARG A 96 14.76 -16.42 41.26
C ARG A 96 15.02 -17.14 42.58
N GLU A 97 16.21 -17.72 42.76
CA GLU A 97 16.60 -18.40 44.00
C GLU A 97 16.64 -17.45 45.21
N ARG A 98 16.95 -16.16 44.98
CA ARG A 98 16.81 -15.14 46.02
C ARG A 98 15.36 -14.93 46.45
N GLN A 99 14.40 -14.89 45.52
CA GLN A 99 12.99 -14.76 45.87
C GLN A 99 12.45 -16.01 46.57
N ILE A 100 12.92 -17.20 46.20
CA ILE A 100 12.65 -18.45 46.92
C ILE A 100 13.23 -18.40 48.34
N SER A 101 14.48 -17.92 48.51
CA SER A 101 15.09 -17.74 49.83
C SER A 101 14.32 -16.73 50.70
N ILE A 102 13.78 -15.65 50.12
CA ILE A 102 12.95 -14.68 50.86
C ILE A 102 11.62 -15.30 51.28
N LYS A 103 10.97 -16.08 50.40
CA LYS A 103 9.70 -16.78 50.71
C LYS A 103 9.86 -17.85 51.78
N ASN A 104 11.01 -18.54 51.80
CA ASN A 104 11.32 -19.60 52.77
C ASN A 104 11.84 -19.07 54.11
N HIS A 105 12.31 -17.81 54.17
CA HIS A 105 12.84 -17.17 55.38
C HIS A 105 12.15 -15.82 55.68
N PRO A 106 10.84 -15.79 55.95
CA PRO A 106 10.09 -14.56 56.24
C PRO A 106 10.54 -13.86 57.54
N GLU A 107 11.28 -14.55 58.41
CA GLU A 107 11.94 -13.98 59.59
C GLU A 107 13.15 -13.07 59.25
N ILE A 108 13.66 -13.16 58.02
CA ILE A 108 14.76 -12.34 57.52
C ILE A 108 14.20 -11.28 56.56
N SER A 109 14.60 -10.03 56.73
CA SER A 109 14.17 -8.95 55.84
C SER A 109 14.80 -9.13 54.45
N GLY A 110 13.99 -9.14 53.38
CA GLY A 110 14.45 -9.42 52.01
C GLY A 110 15.49 -8.46 51.40
N SER A 111 15.85 -7.37 52.09
CA SER A 111 16.98 -6.49 51.75
C SER A 111 18.32 -6.95 52.35
N LYS A 112 18.33 -8.00 53.18
CA LYS A 112 19.54 -8.59 53.75
C LYS A 112 20.37 -9.31 52.67
N LYS A 113 21.69 -9.12 52.74
CA LYS A 113 22.67 -9.79 51.87
C LYS A 113 22.60 -11.32 51.96
N ASP A 114 22.07 -11.86 53.06
CA ASP A 114 22.15 -13.29 53.36
C ASP A 114 21.27 -14.10 52.39
N HIS A 115 20.14 -13.54 51.92
CA HIS A 115 19.36 -14.12 50.82
C HIS A 115 20.14 -14.17 49.49
N TYR A 116 21.00 -13.19 49.19
CA TYR A 116 21.86 -13.22 48.00
C TYR A 116 22.91 -14.32 48.11
N VAL A 117 23.56 -14.47 49.28
CA VAL A 117 24.54 -15.54 49.53
C VAL A 117 23.90 -16.92 49.42
N ASN A 118 22.72 -17.11 50.03
CA ASN A 118 21.94 -18.35 49.93
C ASN A 118 21.55 -18.64 48.48
N ALA A 119 21.11 -17.62 47.74
CA ALA A 119 20.71 -17.76 46.34
C ALA A 119 21.84 -18.19 45.41
N ALA A 120 23.07 -17.67 45.59
CA ALA A 120 24.22 -18.10 44.78
C ALA A 120 24.61 -19.56 45.04
N ALA A 121 24.59 -20.00 46.31
CA ALA A 121 24.82 -21.40 46.67
C ALA A 121 23.72 -22.33 46.12
N GLN A 122 22.47 -21.88 46.17
CA GLN A 122 21.35 -22.61 45.60
C GLN A 122 21.38 -22.63 44.07
N ALA A 123 21.77 -21.55 43.40
CA ALA A 123 21.88 -21.48 41.93
C ALA A 123 22.85 -22.52 41.36
N VAL A 124 24.01 -22.74 42.01
CA VAL A 124 24.95 -23.81 41.62
C VAL A 124 24.30 -25.20 41.78
N THR A 125 23.53 -25.41 42.86
CA THR A 125 22.78 -26.65 43.09
C THR A 125 21.65 -26.84 42.06
N THR A 126 20.94 -25.76 41.73
CA THR A 126 19.83 -25.73 40.79
C THR A 126 20.29 -25.94 39.35
N LEU A 127 21.47 -25.47 38.95
CA LEU A 127 22.05 -25.70 37.62
C LEU A 127 22.83 -27.01 37.51
N GLY A 128 23.36 -27.54 38.62
CA GLY A 128 24.13 -28.79 38.70
C GLY A 128 25.58 -28.67 38.17
N TYR A 129 25.82 -27.74 37.25
CA TYR A 129 27.14 -27.30 36.82
C TYR A 129 27.08 -25.80 36.49
N VAL A 130 28.10 -25.05 36.90
CA VAL A 130 28.37 -23.69 36.42
C VAL A 130 29.79 -23.64 35.85
N PRO A 131 30.05 -22.81 34.83
CA PRO A 131 31.39 -22.69 34.24
C PRO A 131 32.47 -22.27 35.24
N ALA A 132 33.69 -22.79 35.08
CA ALA A 132 34.79 -22.64 36.04
C ALA A 132 35.26 -21.19 36.26
N TYR A 133 34.93 -20.28 35.34
CA TYR A 133 35.25 -18.86 35.44
C TYR A 133 34.43 -18.10 36.50
N ILE A 134 33.32 -18.66 37.01
CA ILE A 134 32.41 -17.96 37.94
C ILE A 134 33.03 -17.76 39.34
N ASP A 135 33.59 -18.81 39.95
CA ASP A 135 34.28 -18.69 41.25
C ASP A 135 35.59 -17.88 41.11
N SER A 136 36.29 -18.06 39.99
CA SER A 136 37.49 -17.32 39.62
C SER A 136 37.21 -15.80 39.54
N ALA A 137 36.08 -15.41 38.94
CA ALA A 137 35.65 -14.02 38.85
C ALA A 137 35.34 -13.40 40.23
N VAL A 138 34.72 -14.17 41.13
CA VAL A 138 34.47 -13.75 42.51
C VAL A 138 35.78 -13.54 43.29
N ALA A 139 36.79 -14.40 43.10
CA ALA A 139 38.11 -14.27 43.72
C ALA A 139 38.90 -13.06 43.17
N LEU A 140 38.87 -12.86 41.85
CA LEU A 140 39.48 -11.71 41.18
C LEU A 140 38.87 -10.40 41.67
N ALA A 141 37.54 -10.26 41.63
CA ALA A 141 36.85 -9.04 42.02
C ALA A 141 37.07 -8.67 43.50
N LYS A 142 37.14 -9.66 44.40
CA LYS A 142 37.54 -9.47 45.82
C LYS A 142 38.95 -8.87 45.94
N THR A 143 39.90 -9.36 45.14
CA THR A 143 41.28 -8.88 45.13
C THR A 143 41.39 -7.45 44.62
N ILE A 144 40.61 -7.08 43.59
CA ILE A 144 40.57 -5.70 43.07
C ILE A 144 39.90 -4.74 44.07
N ALA A 145 38.86 -5.19 44.78
CA ALA A 145 38.10 -4.37 45.72
C ALA A 145 38.84 -4.06 47.04
N ASP A 146 39.79 -4.90 47.50
CA ASP A 146 40.51 -4.63 48.75
C ASP A 146 41.44 -3.40 48.61
N ARG A 147 41.30 -2.44 49.53
CA ARG A 147 42.12 -1.22 49.60
C ARG A 147 43.53 -1.46 50.16
N LYS A 148 43.81 -2.64 50.72
CA LYS A 148 45.13 -3.03 51.25
C LYS A 148 46.06 -3.61 50.18
N VAL A 149 45.51 -4.12 49.07
CA VAL A 149 46.29 -4.69 47.96
C VAL A 149 46.79 -3.55 47.07
N SER A 150 48.09 -3.56 46.74
CA SER A 150 48.71 -2.58 45.84
C SER A 150 48.16 -2.67 44.41
N VAL A 151 48.29 -1.59 43.65
CA VAL A 151 47.86 -1.56 42.23
C VAL A 151 48.58 -2.63 41.42
N ASP A 152 49.88 -2.84 41.65
CA ASP A 152 50.66 -3.84 40.89
C ASP A 152 50.30 -5.28 41.27
N ASN A 153 49.95 -5.56 42.53
CA ASN A 153 49.42 -6.87 42.90
C ASN A 153 48.03 -7.13 42.27
N LYS A 154 47.24 -6.08 42.01
CA LYS A 154 45.97 -6.19 41.27
C LYS A 154 46.20 -6.41 39.77
N LYS A 155 47.21 -5.75 39.17
CA LYS A 155 47.65 -5.99 37.79
C LYS A 155 48.06 -7.45 37.59
N ALA A 156 48.93 -7.97 38.46
CA ALA A 156 49.35 -9.38 38.41
C ALA A 156 48.18 -10.37 38.56
N ALA A 157 47.20 -10.08 39.44
CA ALA A 157 45.99 -10.90 39.58
C ALA A 157 45.06 -10.82 38.35
N TRP A 158 45.00 -9.68 37.67
CA TRP A 158 44.23 -9.47 36.44
C TRP A 158 44.86 -10.17 35.22
N GLU A 159 46.19 -10.05 35.08
CA GLU A 159 46.98 -10.71 34.04
C GLU A 159 46.85 -12.24 34.12
N ALA A 160 46.83 -12.81 35.34
CA ALA A 160 46.70 -14.25 35.58
C ALA A 160 45.29 -14.83 35.35
N ALA A 161 44.27 -13.99 35.14
CA ALA A 161 42.89 -14.41 34.90
C ALA A 161 42.56 -14.51 33.39
N ASP A 162 41.65 -15.42 33.03
CA ASP A 162 41.13 -15.57 31.66
C ASP A 162 40.05 -14.52 31.31
N TYR A 163 39.65 -14.47 30.03
CA TYR A 163 38.68 -13.51 29.51
C TYR A 163 37.30 -13.59 30.17
N ASN A 164 36.74 -14.80 30.36
CA ASN A 164 35.41 -14.96 30.95
C ASN A 164 35.44 -14.59 32.44
N THR A 165 36.51 -14.95 33.15
CA THR A 165 36.77 -14.52 34.53
C THR A 165 36.86 -12.99 34.65
N ARG A 166 37.58 -12.32 33.73
CA ARG A 166 37.68 -10.85 33.67
C ARG A 166 36.32 -10.18 33.42
N VAL A 167 35.51 -10.73 32.50
CA VAL A 167 34.16 -10.22 32.18
C VAL A 167 33.23 -10.37 33.39
N MET A 168 33.09 -11.59 33.94
CA MET A 168 32.16 -11.89 35.02
C MET A 168 32.51 -11.20 36.34
N ALA A 169 33.78 -10.81 36.55
CA ALA A 169 34.18 -9.95 37.68
C ALA A 169 33.42 -8.60 37.70
N GLY A 170 32.92 -8.13 36.55
CA GLY A 170 32.06 -6.95 36.44
C GLY A 170 30.68 -7.08 37.09
N GLY A 171 30.21 -8.31 37.36
CA GLY A 171 28.95 -8.58 38.06
C GLY A 171 29.05 -8.62 39.59
N TYR A 172 30.26 -8.43 40.14
CA TYR A 172 30.54 -8.59 41.57
C TYR A 172 29.92 -7.49 42.45
N GLY A 173 28.99 -7.89 43.33
CA GLY A 173 28.41 -7.02 44.34
C GLY A 173 29.24 -7.01 45.61
N SER A 174 30.04 -5.95 45.83
CA SER A 174 30.94 -5.83 47.00
C SER A 174 30.23 -5.87 48.36
N THR A 175 28.96 -5.47 48.43
CA THR A 175 28.09 -5.59 49.61
C THR A 175 27.67 -7.04 49.92
N HIS A 176 27.59 -7.89 48.89
CA HIS A 176 27.06 -9.27 48.98
C HIS A 176 28.18 -10.32 48.99
N GLY A 177 29.34 -10.01 48.41
CA GLY A 177 30.50 -10.92 48.34
C GLY A 177 30.44 -11.96 47.23
N ILE A 178 29.54 -11.78 46.25
CA ILE A 178 29.23 -12.68 45.14
C ILE A 178 28.96 -11.89 43.84
N ILE A 179 28.94 -12.57 42.69
CA ILE A 179 28.27 -12.07 41.48
C ILE A 179 26.77 -11.94 41.79
N SER A 180 26.25 -10.72 41.73
CA SER A 180 24.84 -10.42 42.09
C SER A 180 24.21 -9.30 41.26
N GLY A 181 24.99 -8.60 40.42
CA GLY A 181 24.50 -7.85 39.29
C GLY A 181 24.91 -8.55 37.99
N SER A 182 24.06 -8.49 36.97
CA SER A 182 24.38 -9.00 35.63
C SER A 182 25.25 -8.01 34.84
N VAL A 183 26.18 -8.53 34.05
CA VAL A 183 26.89 -7.74 33.04
C VAL A 183 26.00 -7.32 31.87
N LYS A 184 24.83 -7.93 31.62
CA LYS A 184 23.77 -7.45 30.68
C LYS A 184 24.32 -7.05 29.30
N GLY A 185 25.01 -7.97 28.64
CA GLY A 185 25.62 -7.71 27.32
C GLY A 185 26.66 -6.58 27.34
N ASP A 186 27.31 -6.34 28.48
CA ASP A 186 28.34 -5.31 28.66
C ASP A 186 29.61 -5.92 29.28
N ALA A 187 30.38 -6.61 28.42
CA ALA A 187 31.71 -7.13 28.75
C ALA A 187 32.64 -6.07 29.36
N PHE A 188 32.45 -4.78 29.01
CA PHE A 188 33.30 -3.70 29.48
C PHE A 188 33.16 -3.42 30.98
N LYS A 189 32.10 -3.87 31.65
CA LYS A 189 31.97 -3.76 33.13
C LYS A 189 33.15 -4.37 33.88
N GLY A 190 33.63 -5.53 33.42
CA GLY A 190 34.80 -6.19 33.98
C GLY A 190 36.06 -5.33 33.81
N PHE A 191 36.38 -4.98 32.56
CA PHE A 191 37.55 -4.16 32.23
C PHE A 191 37.51 -2.76 32.89
N LYS A 192 36.32 -2.18 33.06
CA LYS A 192 36.10 -0.93 33.78
C LYS A 192 36.52 -1.02 35.25
N LEU A 193 36.23 -2.12 35.95
CA LEU A 193 36.60 -2.31 37.36
C LEU A 193 38.11 -2.15 37.58
N MET A 194 38.93 -2.68 36.67
CA MET A 194 40.39 -2.53 36.71
C MET A 194 40.87 -1.20 36.11
N GLY A 195 40.21 -0.72 35.05
CA GLY A 195 40.51 0.58 34.42
C GLY A 195 40.32 1.76 35.35
N ASP A 196 39.25 1.80 36.13
CA ASP A 196 39.01 2.82 37.15
C ASP A 196 40.06 2.74 38.28
N VAL A 197 40.59 1.55 38.63
CA VAL A 197 41.69 1.43 39.61
C VAL A 197 42.98 2.08 39.08
N ILE A 198 43.34 1.82 37.83
CA ILE A 198 44.54 2.38 37.21
C ILE A 198 44.39 3.90 37.00
N TYR A 199 43.24 4.35 36.48
CA TYR A 199 42.93 5.77 36.31
C TYR A 199 43.02 6.54 37.63
N ASN A 200 42.52 5.99 38.75
CA ASN A 200 42.60 6.67 40.05
C ASN A 200 44.04 6.77 40.60
N ASP A 201 44.92 5.81 40.27
CA ASP A 201 46.34 5.89 40.64
C ASP A 201 47.10 6.90 39.76
N LEU A 202 46.84 6.88 38.45
CA LEU A 202 47.35 7.88 37.50
C LEU A 202 46.92 9.30 37.86
N LEU A 203 45.65 9.52 38.21
CA LEU A 203 45.12 10.82 38.63
C LEU A 203 45.68 11.28 39.99
N LYS A 204 46.07 10.35 40.85
CA LYS A 204 46.74 10.64 42.14
C LYS A 204 48.21 11.02 41.95
N ALA A 205 48.89 10.39 41.00
CA ALA A 205 50.25 10.75 40.60
C ALA A 205 50.29 12.08 39.80
N ASN A 206 49.31 12.27 38.92
CA ASN A 206 49.17 13.41 38.02
C ASN A 206 47.80 14.11 38.20
N PRO A 207 47.65 15.00 39.21
CA PRO A 207 46.39 15.70 39.48
C PRO A 207 46.00 16.67 38.35
N ALA A 208 44.70 16.75 38.06
CA ALA A 208 44.15 17.67 37.07
C ALA A 208 44.36 19.16 37.46
N PRO A 209 44.59 20.06 36.49
CA PRO A 209 44.85 21.48 36.76
C PRO A 209 43.74 22.19 37.57
N THR A 210 44.15 23.10 38.45
CA THR A 210 43.24 23.89 39.29
C THR A 210 42.38 24.83 38.44
N LYS A 211 41.05 24.75 38.60
CA LYS A 211 40.09 25.56 37.85
C LYS A 211 39.82 26.92 38.50
N PRO A 212 39.48 27.97 37.72
CA PRO A 212 39.00 29.23 38.26
C PRO A 212 37.63 29.06 38.95
N LYS A 213 37.23 30.04 39.77
CA LYS A 213 35.90 30.09 40.37
C LYS A 213 34.83 30.32 39.28
N SER A 214 33.62 29.81 39.51
CA SER A 214 32.46 30.08 38.65
C SER A 214 32.21 31.60 38.53
N PRO A 215 31.84 32.11 37.34
CA PRO A 215 31.55 33.53 37.12
C PRO A 215 30.27 33.99 37.84
N GLY A 216 29.44 33.06 38.34
CA GLY A 216 28.12 33.37 38.90
C GLY A 216 27.06 33.62 37.82
N LEU A 217 25.91 34.16 38.23
CA LEU A 217 24.83 34.55 37.31
C LEU A 217 25.27 35.74 36.44
N ALA A 218 24.85 35.75 35.18
CA ALA A 218 25.07 36.89 34.28
C ALA A 218 24.37 38.17 34.81
N PRO A 219 24.95 39.36 34.58
CA PRO A 219 24.25 40.63 34.74
C PRO A 219 22.92 40.65 34.00
N LYS A 220 21.89 41.23 34.61
CA LYS A 220 20.55 41.37 34.00
C LYS A 220 20.33 42.82 33.56
N PRO A 221 19.89 43.10 32.32
CA PRO A 221 19.68 44.47 31.85
C PRO A 221 18.78 45.32 32.76
N GLY A 222 17.67 44.74 33.24
CA GLY A 222 16.75 45.41 34.19
C GLY A 222 17.30 45.65 35.60
N SER A 223 18.61 45.54 35.81
CA SER A 223 19.33 45.99 37.03
C SER A 223 20.16 47.26 36.79
N TYR A 224 20.09 47.84 35.59
CA TYR A 224 20.84 49.01 35.13
C TYR A 224 19.89 50.10 34.63
N ALA A 225 20.34 51.36 34.60
CA ALA A 225 19.45 52.51 34.43
C ALA A 225 18.97 52.67 32.97
N GLU A 226 19.85 52.37 32.01
CA GLU A 226 19.55 52.43 30.56
C GLU A 226 19.38 51.04 29.93
N GLY A 227 19.19 50.01 30.77
CA GLY A 227 18.99 48.62 30.33
C GLY A 227 20.22 48.06 29.62
N GLU A 228 20.01 47.53 28.40
CA GLU A 228 21.07 46.95 27.58
C GLU A 228 22.05 47.98 27.01
N ASN A 229 21.66 49.26 26.96
CA ASN A 229 22.50 50.36 26.48
C ASN A 229 23.38 50.97 27.58
N ASP A 230 23.12 50.64 28.85
CA ASP A 230 23.84 51.22 29.98
C ASP A 230 25.35 50.90 29.89
N PRO A 231 26.25 51.90 29.84
CA PRO A 231 27.69 51.66 29.72
C PRO A 231 28.26 50.77 30.84
N LYS A 232 27.62 50.75 32.02
CA LYS A 232 27.98 49.87 33.12
C LYS A 232 27.45 48.44 32.91
N TYR A 233 26.25 48.26 32.34
CA TYR A 233 25.79 46.92 31.93
C TYR A 233 26.76 46.29 30.94
N ILE A 234 27.14 47.04 29.89
CA ILE A 234 28.05 46.58 28.83
C ILE A 234 29.41 46.17 29.44
N ALA A 235 29.97 46.99 30.34
CA ALA A 235 31.23 46.68 31.01
C ALA A 235 31.14 45.49 31.98
N ASP A 236 30.10 45.42 32.82
CA ASP A 236 29.90 44.32 33.78
C ASP A 236 29.60 42.99 33.07
N PHE A 237 28.89 43.02 31.93
CA PHE A 237 28.57 41.87 31.10
C PHE A 237 29.80 41.35 30.34
N ALA A 238 30.61 42.22 29.75
CA ALA A 238 31.89 41.84 29.15
C ALA A 238 32.83 41.21 30.21
N ALA A 239 32.92 41.82 31.40
CA ALA A 239 33.71 41.29 32.51
C ALA A 239 33.10 40.01 33.15
N TRP A 240 31.86 39.65 32.85
CA TRP A 240 31.28 38.35 33.18
C TRP A 240 31.59 37.32 32.09
N LEU A 241 31.48 37.69 30.81
CA LEU A 241 31.81 36.85 29.66
C LEU A 241 33.26 36.36 29.70
N GLU A 242 34.24 37.24 29.96
CA GLU A 242 35.67 36.87 30.08
C GLU A 242 35.88 35.80 31.18
N LYS A 243 35.18 35.92 32.31
CA LYS A 243 35.23 34.94 33.41
C LYS A 243 34.52 33.63 33.04
N ALA A 244 33.42 33.72 32.30
CA ALA A 244 32.68 32.55 31.81
C ALA A 244 33.49 31.80 30.75
N GLU A 245 34.18 32.49 29.85
CA GLU A 245 35.12 31.95 28.88
C GLU A 245 36.24 31.18 29.59
N ALA A 246 36.97 31.84 30.50
CA ALA A 246 38.06 31.23 31.25
C ALA A 246 37.60 29.99 32.05
N TYR A 247 36.41 30.04 32.65
CA TYR A 247 35.81 28.93 33.38
C TYR A 247 35.45 27.75 32.46
N ASN A 248 34.76 27.98 31.34
CA ASN A 248 34.36 26.92 30.43
C ASN A 248 35.56 26.31 29.68
N LYS A 249 36.55 27.13 29.29
CA LYS A 249 37.83 26.64 28.72
C LYS A 249 38.59 25.77 29.71
N ALA A 250 38.64 26.14 30.99
CA ALA A 250 39.25 25.30 32.03
C ALA A 250 38.51 23.97 32.26
N TYR A 251 37.17 23.95 32.19
CA TYR A 251 36.39 22.71 32.26
C TYR A 251 36.62 21.81 31.03
N ALA A 252 36.60 22.38 29.82
CA ALA A 252 36.91 21.65 28.58
C ALA A 252 38.32 21.02 28.60
N ALA A 253 39.30 21.76 29.12
CA ALA A 253 40.67 21.27 29.34
C ALA A 253 40.72 20.15 30.39
N GLU A 254 39.98 20.24 31.50
CA GLU A 254 39.93 19.18 32.53
C GLU A 254 39.39 17.86 31.98
N TYR A 255 38.29 17.89 31.21
CA TYR A 255 37.75 16.68 30.55
C TYR A 255 38.75 16.07 29.56
N THR A 256 39.44 16.91 28.79
CA THR A 256 40.48 16.47 27.84
C THR A 256 41.71 15.89 28.54
N TYR A 257 42.08 16.45 29.71
CA TYR A 257 43.18 15.95 30.56
C TYR A 257 42.82 14.59 31.17
N LYS A 258 41.65 14.46 31.80
CA LYS A 258 41.16 13.18 32.35
C LYS A 258 40.96 12.13 31.26
N GLY A 259 40.57 12.55 30.06
CA GLY A 259 40.51 11.70 28.86
C GLY A 259 41.87 11.12 28.44
N ASN A 260 42.99 11.79 28.71
CA ASN A 260 44.32 11.20 28.51
C ASN A 260 44.58 10.06 29.50
N LEU A 261 44.32 10.29 30.80
CA LEU A 261 44.54 9.27 31.84
C LEU A 261 43.65 8.03 31.65
N TYR A 262 42.43 8.22 31.13
CA TYR A 262 41.56 7.11 30.72
C TYR A 262 42.08 6.35 29.48
N ILE A 263 42.73 7.03 28.52
CA ILE A 263 43.41 6.36 27.41
C ILE A 263 44.62 5.57 27.91
N GLU A 264 45.45 6.14 28.79
CA GLU A 264 46.62 5.46 29.37
C GLU A 264 46.21 4.20 30.17
N ALA A 265 45.14 4.29 30.97
CA ALA A 265 44.55 3.13 31.66
C ALA A 265 43.99 2.07 30.67
N LEU A 266 43.40 2.49 29.56
CA LEU A 266 42.95 1.60 28.50
C LEU A 266 44.11 1.00 27.67
N GLU A 267 45.23 1.70 27.52
CA GLU A 267 46.43 1.19 26.84
C GLU A 267 47.09 0.06 27.63
N TRP A 268 47.10 0.13 28.98
CA TRP A 268 47.47 -1.03 29.79
C TRP A 268 46.45 -2.17 29.68
N LEU A 269 45.14 -1.88 29.72
CA LEU A 269 44.13 -2.94 29.54
C LEU A 269 44.27 -3.62 28.17
N ALA A 270 44.53 -2.87 27.10
CA ALA A 270 44.69 -3.37 25.74
C ALA A 270 46.03 -4.09 25.48
N SER A 271 47.02 -4.02 26.39
CA SER A 271 48.22 -4.86 26.33
C SER A 271 48.01 -6.24 26.97
N VAL A 272 47.08 -6.34 27.93
CA VAL A 272 46.68 -7.58 28.61
C VAL A 272 45.46 -8.24 27.96
N GLU A 273 44.66 -7.46 27.23
CA GLU A 273 43.44 -7.87 26.54
C GLU A 273 43.40 -7.35 25.08
N PRO A 274 43.79 -8.18 24.08
CA PRO A 274 43.86 -7.75 22.69
C PRO A 274 42.53 -7.26 22.09
N SER A 275 41.37 -7.73 22.58
CA SER A 275 40.05 -7.32 22.08
C SER A 275 39.73 -5.84 22.29
N LEU A 276 40.36 -5.19 23.28
CA LEU A 276 40.24 -3.74 23.51
C LEU A 276 41.05 -2.89 22.53
N LYS A 277 41.98 -3.48 21.77
CA LYS A 277 42.95 -2.76 20.96
C LYS A 277 42.30 -1.97 19.81
N THR A 278 41.46 -2.60 18.98
CA THR A 278 40.80 -1.90 17.86
C THR A 278 39.83 -0.81 18.35
N PRO A 279 38.93 -1.07 19.33
CA PRO A 279 38.07 -0.01 19.90
C PRO A 279 38.88 1.18 20.44
N LEU A 280 39.93 0.94 21.22
CA LEU A 280 40.80 2.01 21.75
C LEU A 280 41.49 2.81 20.64
N GLU A 281 42.01 2.12 19.64
CA GLU A 281 42.65 2.74 18.48
C GLU A 281 41.67 3.56 17.62
N THR A 282 40.40 3.16 17.57
CA THR A 282 39.32 3.95 16.96
C THR A 282 38.92 5.14 17.85
N ILE A 283 38.87 5.00 19.17
CA ILE A 283 38.63 6.09 20.13
C ILE A 283 39.68 7.21 19.96
N LYS A 284 40.96 6.84 19.87
CA LYS A 284 42.05 7.79 19.57
C LYS A 284 41.82 8.52 18.25
N ALA A 285 41.43 7.79 17.20
CA ALA A 285 41.19 8.37 15.87
C ALA A 285 40.00 9.33 15.85
N VAL A 286 38.84 8.99 16.44
CA VAL A 286 37.67 9.90 16.45
C VAL A 286 37.92 11.13 17.34
N ARG A 287 38.72 10.97 18.41
CA ARG A 287 39.19 12.11 19.21
C ARG A 287 40.12 13.03 18.40
N GLU A 288 41.07 12.46 17.68
CA GLU A 288 41.99 13.22 16.82
C GLU A 288 41.23 13.92 15.68
N GLY A 289 40.26 13.24 15.06
CA GLY A 289 39.39 13.79 14.03
C GLY A 289 38.63 15.02 14.50
N LYS A 290 37.96 14.93 15.67
CA LYS A 290 37.25 16.08 16.26
C LYS A 290 38.21 17.19 16.67
N SER A 291 39.31 16.87 17.34
CA SER A 291 40.27 17.87 17.82
C SER A 291 41.06 18.55 16.69
N ALA A 292 41.23 17.91 15.54
CA ALA A 292 41.82 18.51 14.35
C ALA A 292 40.85 19.50 13.68
N TYR A 293 39.57 19.13 13.56
CA TYR A 293 38.54 20.04 13.07
C TYR A 293 38.40 21.28 13.96
N ASP A 294 38.32 21.09 15.29
CA ASP A 294 38.17 22.18 16.27
C ASP A 294 39.40 23.10 16.38
N SER A 295 40.55 22.67 15.84
CA SER A 295 41.77 23.50 15.70
C SER A 295 41.99 24.03 14.28
N GLY A 296 41.00 23.92 13.40
CA GLY A 296 41.02 24.46 12.03
C GLY A 296 41.82 23.61 11.01
N ALA A 297 42.28 22.42 11.39
CA ALA A 297 43.09 21.54 10.52
C ALA A 297 42.26 20.70 9.52
N GLY A 298 40.97 21.02 9.34
CA GLY A 298 40.10 20.43 8.32
C GLY A 298 39.45 19.09 8.70
N THR A 299 38.71 18.52 7.73
CA THR A 299 37.82 17.36 7.93
C THR A 299 38.48 16.00 7.70
N SER A 300 39.69 15.96 7.13
CA SER A 300 40.33 14.73 6.63
C SER A 300 40.54 13.66 7.70
N LYS A 301 40.95 14.05 8.92
CA LYS A 301 41.13 13.13 10.04
C LYS A 301 39.82 12.57 10.58
N ALA A 302 38.74 13.35 10.58
CA ALA A 302 37.40 12.87 10.94
C ALA A 302 36.91 11.80 9.94
N SER A 303 37.03 12.06 8.64
CA SER A 303 36.70 11.09 7.58
C SER A 303 37.56 9.82 7.62
N ALA A 304 38.82 9.91 8.07
CA ALA A 304 39.67 8.74 8.29
C ALA A 304 39.26 7.95 9.55
N ALA A 305 38.84 8.64 10.61
CA ALA A 305 38.38 8.02 11.85
C ALA A 305 37.04 7.26 11.69
N VAL A 306 36.10 7.81 10.90
CA VAL A 306 34.84 7.12 10.55
C VAL A 306 35.14 5.81 9.84
N LYS A 307 36.01 5.81 8.81
CA LYS A 307 36.44 4.58 8.12
C LYS A 307 37.11 3.56 9.06
N LYS A 308 37.84 4.02 10.08
CA LYS A 308 38.46 3.14 11.09
C LYS A 308 37.42 2.48 12.01
N TYR A 309 36.30 3.16 12.29
CA TYR A 309 35.14 2.59 12.98
C TYR A 309 34.35 1.63 12.08
N ASP A 310 34.07 2.01 10.83
CA ASP A 310 33.27 1.22 9.89
C ASP A 310 33.88 -0.17 9.64
N ALA A 311 35.21 -0.22 9.57
CA ALA A 311 36.01 -1.43 9.36
C ALA A 311 36.10 -2.36 10.59
N MET A 312 35.57 -1.98 11.75
CA MET A 312 35.50 -2.85 12.93
C MET A 312 34.40 -3.90 12.79
N SER A 313 34.57 -5.06 13.41
CA SER A 313 33.49 -6.05 13.58
C SER A 313 32.37 -5.54 14.50
N ASP A 314 31.21 -6.17 14.46
CA ASP A 314 30.06 -5.74 15.28
C ASP A 314 30.29 -5.96 16.79
N ALA A 315 31.12 -6.93 17.16
CA ALA A 315 31.61 -7.09 18.53
C ALA A 315 32.50 -5.93 18.97
N GLU A 316 33.44 -5.49 18.12
CA GLU A 316 34.30 -4.33 18.39
C GLU A 316 33.51 -3.01 18.41
N LYS A 317 32.50 -2.85 17.54
CA LYS A 317 31.55 -1.70 17.55
C LYS A 317 30.71 -1.68 18.82
N THR A 318 30.21 -2.84 19.26
CA THR A 318 29.50 -2.99 20.54
C THR A 318 30.41 -2.59 21.70
N LEU A 319 31.62 -3.14 21.76
CA LEU A 319 32.61 -2.84 22.80
C LEU A 319 33.00 -1.34 22.82
N PHE A 320 33.25 -0.74 21.66
CA PHE A 320 33.46 0.72 21.51
C PHE A 320 32.31 1.53 22.12
N GLY A 321 31.05 1.14 21.86
CA GLY A 321 29.87 1.81 22.41
C GLY A 321 29.71 1.69 23.94
N LYS A 322 30.26 0.64 24.57
CA LYS A 322 30.26 0.48 26.04
C LYS A 322 31.35 1.30 26.75
N ILE A 323 32.42 1.70 26.05
CA ILE A 323 33.53 2.50 26.61
C ILE A 323 33.05 3.95 26.82
N SER A 324 32.39 4.13 27.96
CA SER A 324 31.54 5.27 28.31
C SER A 324 32.28 6.45 28.97
N TYR A 325 33.61 6.41 29.05
CA TYR A 325 34.42 7.51 29.58
C TYR A 325 34.34 8.76 28.69
N THR A 326 34.58 9.94 29.29
CA THR A 326 34.78 11.18 28.52
C THR A 326 36.24 11.26 28.08
N PHE A 327 36.47 11.48 26.78
CA PHE A 327 37.80 11.53 26.17
C PHE A 327 38.20 12.93 25.71
N TYR A 328 37.24 13.84 25.53
CA TYR A 328 37.47 15.17 24.98
C TYR A 328 36.45 16.19 25.51
N GLY A 329 36.87 17.46 25.58
CA GLY A 329 36.02 18.58 25.97
C GLY A 329 36.31 19.82 25.15
N VAL A 330 35.25 20.53 24.74
CA VAL A 330 35.30 21.75 23.91
C VAL A 330 34.53 22.86 24.61
N ALA A 331 35.11 24.06 24.70
CA ALA A 331 34.38 25.25 25.13
C ALA A 331 33.64 25.84 23.92
N VAL A 332 32.37 26.17 24.09
CA VAL A 332 31.49 26.67 23.04
C VAL A 332 31.10 28.10 23.37
N ASP A 333 31.48 29.02 22.50
CA ASP A 333 30.95 30.38 22.46
C ASP A 333 29.53 30.35 21.90
N ASN A 334 28.59 30.99 22.59
CA ASN A 334 27.19 31.11 22.19
C ASN A 334 26.82 32.59 21.99
N ILE A 335 27.82 33.45 21.72
CA ILE A 335 27.79 34.91 21.52
C ILE A 335 27.43 35.71 22.79
N THR A 336 26.38 35.30 23.50
CA THR A 336 25.90 35.93 24.75
C THR A 336 26.21 35.12 26.00
N SER A 337 26.83 33.94 25.85
CA SER A 337 27.25 33.09 26.97
C SER A 337 28.29 32.05 26.54
N TRP A 338 29.07 31.55 27.50
CA TRP A 338 29.99 30.43 27.29
C TRP A 338 29.46 29.16 27.95
N SER A 339 29.61 28.03 27.25
CA SER A 339 29.30 26.69 27.72
C SER A 339 30.45 25.72 27.41
N TYR A 340 30.37 24.47 27.86
CA TYR A 340 31.27 23.40 27.43
C TYR A 340 30.48 22.17 27.00
N LYS A 341 31.04 21.40 26.05
CA LYS A 341 30.54 20.09 25.62
C LYS A 341 31.62 19.04 25.86
N SER A 342 31.23 17.92 26.48
CA SER A 342 32.09 16.77 26.80
C SER A 342 31.69 15.57 25.94
N PHE A 343 32.66 14.89 25.33
CA PHE A 343 32.41 13.82 24.37
C PHE A 343 33.00 12.48 24.84
N ASN A 344 32.19 11.42 24.78
CA ASN A 344 32.61 10.02 24.91
C ASN A 344 32.91 9.41 23.52
N ALA A 345 33.24 8.12 23.47
CA ALA A 345 33.57 7.40 22.23
C ALA A 345 32.51 7.60 21.12
N THR A 346 31.24 7.29 21.42
CA THR A 346 30.11 7.41 20.47
C THR A 346 29.85 8.85 20.05
N ALA A 347 29.91 9.82 20.98
CA ALA A 347 29.71 11.23 20.66
C ALA A 347 30.83 11.80 19.77
N LEU A 348 32.07 11.32 19.92
CA LEU A 348 33.18 11.66 19.03
C LEU A 348 33.02 11.05 17.63
N TYR A 349 32.57 9.80 17.54
CA TYR A 349 32.29 9.13 16.27
C TYR A 349 31.20 9.85 15.48
N ASN A 350 30.05 10.13 16.11
CA ASN A 350 28.95 10.87 15.48
C ASN A 350 29.39 12.26 15.00
N ALA A 351 30.14 12.99 15.83
CA ALA A 351 30.69 14.29 15.42
C ALA A 351 31.66 14.16 14.22
N CYS A 352 32.42 13.06 14.09
CA CYS A 352 33.26 12.82 12.92
C CYS A 352 32.47 12.47 11.65
N ILE A 353 31.31 11.83 11.77
CA ILE A 353 30.37 11.65 10.65
C ILE A 353 29.87 13.00 10.17
N ASP A 354 29.38 13.85 11.08
CA ASP A 354 28.88 15.18 10.78
C ASP A 354 29.95 16.05 10.08
N ILE A 355 31.17 16.06 10.63
CA ILE A 355 32.33 16.76 10.04
C ILE A 355 32.70 16.23 8.64
N GLY A 356 32.61 14.92 8.41
CA GLY A 356 32.87 14.32 7.10
C GLY A 356 31.80 14.63 6.04
N ASN A 357 30.57 14.89 6.47
CA ASN A 357 29.39 15.08 5.62
C ASN A 357 28.98 16.54 5.38
N ALA A 358 29.60 17.52 6.06
CA ALA A 358 29.33 18.96 5.91
C ALA A 358 29.21 19.41 4.43
N ARG A 359 30.08 18.87 3.56
CA ARG A 359 30.09 19.09 2.10
C ARG A 359 28.76 18.89 1.38
N TYR A 360 27.82 18.13 1.95
CA TYR A 360 26.50 17.92 1.36
C TYR A 360 25.56 19.11 1.61
N VAL A 361 25.79 19.90 2.66
CA VAL A 361 25.11 21.19 2.86
C VAL A 361 25.56 22.16 1.76
N ASP A 362 26.88 22.30 1.55
CA ASP A 362 27.45 23.13 0.48
C ASP A 362 26.90 22.74 -0.90
N TYR A 363 26.87 21.43 -1.19
CA TYR A 363 26.31 20.90 -2.45
C TYR A 363 24.81 21.18 -2.57
N PHE A 364 24.03 21.05 -1.50
CA PHE A 364 22.59 21.37 -1.51
C PHE A 364 22.34 22.86 -1.76
N VAL A 365 23.11 23.74 -1.10
CA VAL A 365 23.08 25.19 -1.33
C VAL A 365 23.34 25.50 -2.80
N VAL A 366 24.43 24.99 -3.37
CA VAL A 366 24.77 25.21 -4.78
C VAL A 366 23.69 24.66 -5.74
N VAL A 367 23.06 23.52 -5.44
CA VAL A 367 21.95 23.02 -6.30
C VAL A 367 20.74 23.97 -6.26
N ILE A 368 20.30 24.39 -5.08
CA ILE A 368 19.13 25.28 -4.93
C ILE A 368 19.41 26.70 -5.44
N GLU A 369 20.64 27.19 -5.33
CA GLU A 369 21.04 28.48 -5.89
C GLU A 369 20.93 28.50 -7.43
N ASN A 370 21.38 27.44 -8.11
CA ASN A 370 21.41 27.35 -9.58
C ASN A 370 20.05 27.01 -10.25
N ILE A 371 19.01 26.65 -9.50
CA ILE A 371 17.64 26.47 -10.03
C ILE A 371 17.00 27.85 -10.21
N GLU A 372 16.59 28.24 -11.42
CA GLU A 372 15.96 29.54 -11.71
C GLU A 372 14.45 29.40 -11.96
N GLU A 373 13.69 30.51 -11.91
CA GLU A 373 12.24 30.49 -12.17
C GLU A 373 11.94 30.60 -13.67
N PRO A 374 10.89 29.91 -14.18
CA PRO A 374 9.93 29.07 -13.47
C PRO A 374 10.45 27.64 -13.19
N TYR A 375 10.22 27.14 -11.98
CA TYR A 375 10.65 25.81 -11.54
C TYR A 375 9.84 24.67 -12.19
N ASP A 376 10.51 23.67 -12.75
CA ASP A 376 9.86 22.50 -13.38
C ASP A 376 9.89 21.22 -12.51
N ARG A 377 9.43 20.09 -13.07
CA ARG A 377 9.43 18.79 -12.37
C ARG A 377 10.84 18.23 -12.15
N ALA A 378 11.77 18.47 -13.06
CA ALA A 378 13.17 18.06 -12.93
C ALA A 378 13.91 18.90 -11.87
N ASP A 379 13.61 20.19 -11.75
CA ASP A 379 14.10 21.04 -10.65
C ASP A 379 13.63 20.51 -9.29
N ILE A 380 12.34 20.19 -9.17
CA ILE A 380 11.76 19.59 -7.96
C ILE A 380 12.49 18.31 -7.57
N ASP A 381 12.66 17.37 -8.51
CA ASP A 381 13.31 16.09 -8.21
C ASP A 381 14.84 16.22 -8.02
N ALA A 382 15.51 17.16 -8.68
CA ALA A 382 16.91 17.50 -8.42
C ALA A 382 17.09 18.11 -7.01
N ALA A 383 16.21 19.03 -6.61
CA ALA A 383 16.19 19.63 -5.29
C ALA A 383 15.93 18.59 -4.19
N LYS A 384 14.95 17.69 -4.38
CA LYS A 384 14.66 16.55 -3.48
C LYS A 384 15.87 15.60 -3.38
N ALA A 385 16.49 15.25 -4.51
CA ALA A 385 17.67 14.39 -4.58
C ALA A 385 18.94 15.05 -4.01
N ALA A 386 18.99 16.38 -3.90
CA ALA A 386 20.04 17.11 -3.20
C ALA A 386 19.75 17.16 -1.68
N TYR A 387 18.52 17.51 -1.27
CA TYR A 387 18.12 17.56 0.14
C TYR A 387 18.28 16.19 0.83
N ALA A 388 17.92 15.10 0.15
CA ALA A 388 18.06 13.74 0.66
C ALA A 388 19.52 13.31 0.93
N LYS A 389 20.53 14.04 0.42
CA LYS A 389 21.95 13.81 0.73
C LYS A 389 22.40 14.52 2.00
N VAL A 390 21.61 15.46 2.55
CA VAL A 390 21.93 16.21 3.77
C VAL A 390 21.49 15.40 5.00
N PRO A 391 22.42 14.93 5.86
CA PRO A 391 22.08 14.24 7.10
C PRO A 391 21.18 15.08 8.00
N ALA A 392 20.25 14.44 8.71
CA ALA A 392 19.31 15.13 9.60
C ALA A 392 19.98 16.00 10.68
N THR A 393 21.18 15.61 11.13
CA THR A 393 22.04 16.38 12.05
C THR A 393 22.55 17.70 11.45
N LEU A 394 22.66 17.79 10.12
CA LEU A 394 23.19 18.93 9.38
C LEU A 394 22.12 19.79 8.71
N GLN A 395 20.85 19.36 8.69
CA GLN A 395 19.75 20.15 8.10
C GLN A 395 19.54 21.51 8.81
N SER A 396 19.96 21.64 10.07
CA SER A 396 19.99 22.90 10.83
C SER A 396 21.10 23.87 10.40
N GLN A 397 22.00 23.46 9.52
CA GLN A 397 23.10 24.27 8.97
C GLN A 397 22.80 24.77 7.55
N ILE A 398 21.67 24.36 6.96
CA ILE A 398 21.18 24.89 5.68
C ILE A 398 20.80 26.38 5.89
N PRO A 399 21.29 27.31 5.06
CA PRO A 399 20.91 28.72 5.15
C PRO A 399 19.40 28.92 5.00
N THR A 400 18.83 29.84 5.79
CA THR A 400 17.37 30.08 5.83
C THR A 400 16.79 30.44 4.48
N GLU A 401 17.53 31.19 3.65
CA GLU A 401 17.12 31.61 2.30
C GLU A 401 17.12 30.41 1.33
N THR A 402 18.14 29.56 1.37
CA THR A 402 18.17 28.28 0.63
C THR A 402 17.00 27.39 1.04
N LEU A 403 16.69 27.31 2.34
CA LEU A 403 15.57 26.50 2.85
C LEU A 403 14.19 27.10 2.55
N ALA A 404 14.10 28.40 2.29
CA ALA A 404 12.90 29.06 1.77
C ALA A 404 12.72 28.69 0.29
N LYS A 405 13.71 29.03 -0.56
CA LYS A 405 13.68 28.74 -2.01
C LYS A 405 13.44 27.25 -2.30
N TYR A 406 13.98 26.34 -1.50
CA TYR A 406 13.67 24.90 -1.60
C TYR A 406 12.18 24.59 -1.41
N LYS A 407 11.50 25.22 -0.44
CA LYS A 407 10.06 25.03 -0.24
C LYS A 407 9.26 25.65 -1.36
N ASP A 408 9.70 26.78 -1.90
CA ASP A 408 9.05 27.45 -3.02
C ASP A 408 9.14 26.59 -4.30
N ILE A 409 10.30 25.94 -4.54
CA ILE A 409 10.47 24.89 -5.55
C ILE A 409 9.53 23.70 -5.29
N LEU A 410 9.46 23.17 -4.06
CA LEU A 410 8.51 22.08 -3.75
C LEU A 410 7.03 22.50 -3.92
N ALA A 411 6.73 23.80 -3.80
CA ALA A 411 5.38 24.34 -3.88
C ALA A 411 4.90 24.62 -5.32
N SER A 412 5.79 24.71 -6.31
CA SER A 412 5.39 24.82 -7.73
C SER A 412 4.84 23.52 -8.33
N ILE A 413 4.81 22.43 -7.54
CA ILE A 413 4.41 21.09 -7.98
C ILE A 413 3.03 21.06 -8.66
N ALA A 414 3.07 20.89 -9.98
CA ALA A 414 1.92 20.91 -10.89
C ALA A 414 1.62 19.50 -11.46
N PRO A 415 0.46 19.32 -12.13
CA PRO A 415 0.24 18.20 -13.05
C PRO A 415 1.35 18.11 -14.11
N ASP A 416 1.58 16.92 -14.67
CA ASP A 416 2.55 16.71 -15.74
C ASP A 416 2.11 17.46 -17.03
N GLU A 417 3.01 18.24 -17.61
CA GLU A 417 2.72 18.96 -18.87
C GLU A 417 2.39 17.99 -20.02
N PRO A 418 1.37 18.27 -20.85
CA PRO A 418 1.07 17.50 -22.05
C PRO A 418 2.25 17.45 -23.03
N THR A 419 2.79 16.25 -23.27
CA THR A 419 3.92 16.03 -24.19
C THR A 419 3.59 14.99 -25.27
N GLY A 420 4.54 14.81 -26.20
CA GLY A 420 4.43 13.87 -27.32
C GLY A 420 4.02 14.53 -28.64
N GLU A 421 4.59 14.03 -29.73
CA GLU A 421 4.24 14.42 -31.10
C GLU A 421 2.87 13.86 -31.51
N ARG A 422 2.24 14.45 -32.53
CA ARG A 422 0.98 13.93 -33.08
C ARG A 422 1.23 12.55 -33.73
N PRO A 423 0.54 11.48 -33.30
CA PRO A 423 0.79 10.14 -33.81
C PRO A 423 0.43 10.05 -35.30
N ASN A 424 1.36 9.52 -36.11
CA ASN A 424 1.09 9.25 -37.51
C ASN A 424 0.10 8.07 -37.64
N VAL A 425 -1.13 8.37 -38.02
CA VAL A 425 -2.19 7.38 -38.25
C VAL A 425 -2.19 6.79 -39.66
N GLU A 426 -1.46 7.39 -40.63
CA GLU A 426 -1.40 6.90 -42.02
C GLU A 426 -0.66 5.55 -42.15
N ILE A 427 0.22 5.24 -41.19
CA ILE A 427 0.91 3.94 -41.12
C ILE A 427 0.03 2.83 -40.50
N MET A 428 -1.13 3.18 -39.92
CA MET A 428 -2.05 2.21 -39.32
C MET A 428 -2.95 1.59 -40.40
N LYS A 429 -3.11 0.26 -40.34
CA LYS A 429 -3.78 -0.50 -41.40
C LYS A 429 -5.23 -0.76 -41.04
N SER A 430 -6.15 -0.05 -41.68
CA SER A 430 -7.57 -0.38 -41.66
C SER A 430 -7.84 -1.76 -42.29
N THR A 431 -8.88 -2.43 -41.81
CA THR A 431 -9.29 -3.77 -42.24
C THR A 431 -9.84 -3.74 -43.66
N ALA A 432 -9.23 -4.52 -44.56
CA ALA A 432 -9.57 -4.53 -45.99
C ALA A 432 -10.85 -5.35 -46.29
N VAL A 433 -12.00 -4.87 -45.83
CA VAL A 433 -13.29 -5.57 -45.94
C VAL A 433 -13.73 -5.74 -47.40
N LYS A 434 -13.68 -6.98 -47.88
CA LYS A 434 -14.18 -7.37 -49.21
C LYS A 434 -15.69 -7.55 -49.16
N TYR A 435 -16.41 -6.87 -50.05
CA TYR A 435 -17.88 -6.95 -50.14
C TYR A 435 -18.33 -8.04 -51.14
N PRO A 436 -19.37 -8.85 -50.81
CA PRO A 436 -19.91 -9.82 -51.74
C PRO A 436 -20.64 -9.15 -52.92
N PHE A 437 -20.55 -9.71 -54.12
CA PHE A 437 -21.29 -9.22 -55.30
C PHE A 437 -22.80 -9.15 -55.03
N GLY A 438 -23.39 -7.97 -55.26
CA GLY A 438 -24.78 -7.61 -54.93
C GLY A 438 -24.93 -6.88 -53.58
N ALA A 439 -24.11 -7.24 -52.59
CA ALA A 439 -24.07 -6.62 -51.27
C ALA A 439 -22.98 -5.53 -51.20
N SER A 440 -23.14 -4.44 -51.95
CA SER A 440 -22.22 -3.29 -51.88
C SER A 440 -22.23 -2.61 -50.50
N LYS A 441 -21.20 -1.85 -50.14
CA LYS A 441 -21.15 -1.04 -48.91
C LYS A 441 -22.40 -0.16 -48.70
N LYS A 442 -22.89 0.47 -49.77
CA LYS A 442 -24.16 1.23 -49.79
C LYS A 442 -25.41 0.36 -49.64
N SER A 443 -25.36 -0.91 -50.08
CA SER A 443 -26.43 -1.89 -49.87
C SER A 443 -26.44 -2.43 -48.43
N VAL A 444 -25.27 -2.56 -47.81
CA VAL A 444 -25.11 -3.05 -46.43
C VAL A 444 -25.57 -2.00 -45.41
N ASN A 445 -25.16 -0.72 -45.55
CA ASN A 445 -25.72 0.36 -44.73
C ASN A 445 -27.25 0.41 -44.85
N LYS A 446 -27.80 0.41 -46.08
CA LYS A 446 -29.25 0.29 -46.33
C LYS A 446 -29.93 -1.01 -45.86
N SER A 447 -29.17 -1.93 -45.28
CA SER A 447 -29.67 -3.15 -44.66
C SER A 447 -29.58 -3.08 -43.13
N LEU A 448 -28.66 -2.30 -42.55
CA LEU A 448 -28.63 -2.00 -41.11
C LEU A 448 -29.94 -1.34 -40.67
N ASP A 449 -30.33 -0.22 -41.30
CA ASP A 449 -31.59 0.50 -41.00
C ASP A 449 -32.81 -0.44 -41.02
N ARG A 450 -32.79 -1.43 -41.92
CA ARG A 450 -33.88 -2.40 -42.10
C ARG A 450 -33.79 -3.62 -41.19
N VAL A 451 -32.59 -3.97 -40.70
CA VAL A 451 -32.42 -4.91 -39.59
C VAL A 451 -32.93 -4.26 -38.32
N GLU A 452 -32.66 -2.97 -38.12
CA GLU A 452 -33.19 -2.16 -37.03
C GLU A 452 -34.73 -2.13 -37.04
N ASP A 453 -35.38 -1.80 -38.16
CA ASP A 453 -36.85 -1.93 -38.32
C ASP A 453 -37.39 -3.28 -37.83
N ILE A 454 -36.71 -4.38 -38.20
CA ILE A 454 -37.12 -5.75 -37.89
C ILE A 454 -36.90 -6.04 -36.40
N LEU A 455 -35.75 -5.66 -35.85
CA LEU A 455 -35.42 -5.80 -34.43
C LEU A 455 -36.39 -4.98 -33.57
N PHE A 456 -36.63 -3.72 -33.90
CA PHE A 456 -37.54 -2.82 -33.18
C PHE A 456 -38.97 -3.34 -33.22
N THR A 457 -39.45 -3.82 -34.38
CA THR A 457 -40.78 -4.44 -34.50
C THR A 457 -40.87 -5.74 -33.67
N ALA A 458 -39.83 -6.57 -33.65
CA ALA A 458 -39.82 -7.83 -32.89
C ALA A 458 -39.69 -7.59 -31.37
N LEU A 459 -38.90 -6.61 -30.95
CA LEU A 459 -38.71 -6.20 -29.56
C LEU A 459 -39.91 -5.44 -28.98
N SER A 460 -40.82 -4.97 -29.84
CA SER A 460 -41.91 -4.04 -29.49
C SER A 460 -41.39 -2.70 -28.93
N VAL A 461 -40.40 -2.12 -29.60
CA VAL A 461 -39.92 -0.74 -29.34
C VAL A 461 -41.06 0.25 -29.65
N PRO A 462 -41.31 1.26 -28.80
CA PRO A 462 -42.40 2.23 -29.00
C PRO A 462 -42.10 3.21 -30.15
N GLU A 463 -43.11 3.99 -30.54
CA GLU A 463 -43.02 4.88 -31.72
C GLU A 463 -41.97 6.01 -31.57
N ASN A 464 -41.67 6.45 -30.34
CA ASN A 464 -40.58 7.40 -30.07
C ASN A 464 -39.22 6.69 -29.79
N GLY A 465 -39.05 5.46 -30.28
CA GLY A 465 -37.76 4.76 -30.35
C GLY A 465 -37.14 4.39 -29.01
N LEU A 466 -35.81 4.29 -29.00
CA LEU A 466 -35.05 3.90 -27.81
C LEU A 466 -35.02 5.01 -26.75
N THR A 467 -35.14 6.29 -27.13
CA THR A 467 -35.21 7.41 -26.18
C THR A 467 -36.38 7.24 -25.19
N GLN A 468 -37.57 6.85 -25.67
CA GLN A 468 -38.70 6.54 -24.79
C GLN A 468 -38.46 5.29 -23.93
N MET A 469 -37.74 4.29 -24.44
CA MET A 469 -37.35 3.13 -23.63
C MET A 469 -36.32 3.45 -22.54
N LEU A 470 -35.48 4.47 -22.73
CA LEU A 470 -34.62 4.98 -21.67
C LEU A 470 -35.44 5.70 -20.61
N SER A 471 -36.32 6.64 -20.99
CA SER A 471 -37.14 7.38 -20.02
C SER A 471 -38.10 6.48 -19.22
N GLU A 472 -38.81 5.57 -19.89
CA GLU A 472 -39.81 4.68 -19.24
C GLU A 472 -39.20 3.41 -18.61
N GLY A 473 -37.96 3.05 -18.96
CA GLY A 473 -37.38 1.75 -18.64
C GLY A 473 -36.02 1.77 -17.95
N VAL A 474 -35.28 2.88 -18.00
CA VAL A 474 -33.95 3.04 -17.39
C VAL A 474 -33.93 4.17 -16.38
N TYR A 475 -34.44 5.36 -16.73
CA TYR A 475 -34.42 6.56 -15.89
C TYR A 475 -35.57 6.55 -14.87
N THR A 476 -35.64 5.49 -14.06
CA THR A 476 -36.76 5.21 -13.16
C THR A 476 -36.32 4.84 -11.75
N ASN A 477 -37.13 5.18 -10.76
CA ASN A 477 -36.98 4.82 -9.34
C ASN A 477 -36.83 3.29 -9.18
N TYR A 478 -37.59 2.52 -9.97
CA TYR A 478 -37.47 1.07 -10.05
C TYR A 478 -36.05 0.62 -10.46
N THR A 479 -35.44 1.27 -11.44
CA THR A 479 -34.07 0.94 -11.89
C THR A 479 -33.02 1.33 -10.86
N VAL A 480 -33.19 2.45 -10.13
CA VAL A 480 -32.33 2.80 -8.97
C VAL A 480 -32.40 1.69 -7.91
N ALA A 481 -33.60 1.22 -7.56
CA ALA A 481 -33.75 0.10 -6.63
C ALA A 481 -33.18 -1.22 -7.17
N LEU A 482 -33.26 -1.47 -8.50
CA LEU A 482 -32.65 -2.65 -9.14
C LEU A 482 -31.12 -2.60 -9.12
N ILE A 483 -30.52 -1.42 -9.30
CA ILE A 483 -29.07 -1.20 -9.14
C ILE A 483 -28.67 -1.48 -7.69
N ALA A 484 -29.37 -0.92 -6.71
CA ALA A 484 -29.11 -1.18 -5.29
C ALA A 484 -29.19 -2.69 -4.95
N LYS A 485 -30.21 -3.39 -5.46
CA LYS A 485 -30.39 -4.86 -5.34
C LYS A 485 -29.26 -5.71 -5.92
N LYS A 486 -28.38 -5.15 -6.73
CA LYS A 486 -27.20 -5.84 -7.30
C LYS A 486 -25.89 -5.34 -6.70
N LEU A 487 -25.75 -4.02 -6.53
CA LEU A 487 -24.56 -3.36 -6.02
C LEU A 487 -24.23 -3.80 -4.60
N PHE A 488 -25.18 -3.70 -3.66
CA PHE A 488 -24.89 -3.91 -2.24
C PHE A 488 -24.58 -5.38 -1.87
N PRO A 489 -25.30 -6.40 -2.37
CA PRO A 489 -24.92 -7.79 -2.13
C PRO A 489 -23.57 -8.14 -2.76
N LEU A 490 -23.26 -7.62 -3.96
CA LEU A 490 -21.98 -7.86 -4.64
C LEU A 490 -20.81 -7.24 -3.86
N VAL A 491 -20.89 -5.95 -3.56
CA VAL A 491 -19.84 -5.20 -2.86
C VAL A 491 -19.69 -5.69 -1.42
N GLY A 492 -20.79 -5.94 -0.72
CA GLY A 492 -20.80 -6.48 0.63
C GLY A 492 -20.26 -7.91 0.74
N GLY A 493 -20.23 -8.67 -0.36
CA GLY A 493 -19.58 -9.98 -0.44
C GLY A 493 -18.05 -9.92 -0.54
N LEU A 494 -17.47 -8.77 -0.90
CA LEU A 494 -16.01 -8.60 -1.02
C LEU A 494 -15.34 -8.38 0.35
N THR A 495 -15.95 -7.60 1.23
CA THR A 495 -15.48 -7.40 2.60
C THR A 495 -16.57 -6.90 3.54
N SER A 496 -16.52 -7.35 4.80
CA SER A 496 -17.46 -6.96 5.86
C SER A 496 -17.46 -5.45 6.14
N LEU A 497 -16.37 -4.73 5.83
CA LEU A 497 -16.23 -3.28 5.97
C LEU A 497 -17.24 -2.48 5.11
N VAL A 498 -17.64 -3.03 3.96
CA VAL A 498 -18.53 -2.37 2.98
C VAL A 498 -19.90 -3.04 2.86
N ALA A 499 -20.15 -4.07 3.68
CA ALA A 499 -21.42 -4.79 3.72
C ALA A 499 -22.52 -3.94 4.37
N LYS A 500 -23.21 -3.13 3.54
CA LYS A 500 -24.25 -2.18 3.94
C LYS A 500 -25.66 -2.71 3.64
N GLY A 501 -26.60 -2.48 4.55
CA GLY A 501 -28.01 -2.85 4.39
C GLY A 501 -28.90 -1.66 3.98
N PRO A 502 -30.19 -1.89 3.67
CA PRO A 502 -31.11 -0.81 3.25
C PRO A 502 -31.16 0.36 4.25
N LYS A 503 -31.10 0.07 5.55
CA LYS A 503 -31.14 1.07 6.64
C LYS A 503 -29.89 1.97 6.69
N ASP A 504 -28.73 1.48 6.23
CA ASP A 504 -27.54 2.34 6.07
C ASP A 504 -27.80 3.42 5.01
N LEU A 505 -28.46 3.08 3.89
CA LEU A 505 -28.84 4.06 2.85
C LEU A 505 -29.95 4.99 3.33
N ALA A 506 -30.97 4.47 4.03
CA ALA A 506 -32.04 5.31 4.61
C ALA A 506 -31.50 6.39 5.55
N SER A 507 -30.35 6.15 6.21
CA SER A 507 -29.67 7.13 7.07
C SER A 507 -28.90 8.22 6.31
N LYS A 508 -28.77 8.11 4.98
CA LYS A 508 -27.90 8.91 4.09
C LYS A 508 -28.64 9.59 2.93
N LEU A 509 -29.93 9.35 2.78
CA LEU A 509 -30.79 10.09 1.85
C LEU A 509 -31.32 11.37 2.49
N ASP A 510 -31.76 12.31 1.66
CA ASP A 510 -32.40 13.54 2.15
C ASP A 510 -33.82 13.23 2.67
N LYS A 511 -34.21 13.88 3.76
CA LYS A 511 -35.47 13.57 4.47
C LYS A 511 -36.70 14.23 3.85
N ASP A 512 -36.51 15.34 3.14
CA ASP A 512 -37.59 16.14 2.60
C ASP A 512 -37.85 15.73 1.13
N THR A 513 -36.81 15.41 0.35
CA THR A 513 -36.95 14.96 -1.05
C THR A 513 -37.07 13.44 -1.20
N CYS A 514 -36.36 12.62 -0.41
CA CYS A 514 -36.33 11.16 -0.57
C CYS A 514 -37.17 10.40 0.49
N ALA A 515 -38.19 11.05 1.06
CA ALA A 515 -39.00 10.50 2.16
C ALA A 515 -39.61 9.12 1.84
N GLY A 516 -40.04 8.91 0.59
CA GLY A 516 -40.59 7.65 0.10
C GLY A 516 -39.56 6.52 0.08
N ALA A 517 -38.40 6.76 -0.52
CA ALA A 517 -37.28 5.80 -0.52
C ALA A 517 -36.81 5.49 0.91
N ILE A 518 -36.78 6.47 1.82
CA ILE A 518 -36.46 6.24 3.23
C ILE A 518 -37.47 5.30 3.89
N ALA A 519 -38.77 5.44 3.62
CA ALA A 519 -39.79 4.51 4.11
C ALA A 519 -39.61 3.10 3.52
N ALA A 520 -39.43 3.00 2.20
CA ALA A 520 -39.22 1.74 1.48
C ALA A 520 -37.96 0.99 1.94
N LEU A 521 -36.85 1.69 2.18
CA LEU A 521 -35.60 1.13 2.67
C LEU A 521 -35.71 0.65 4.13
N ASN A 522 -36.43 1.36 5.00
CA ASN A 522 -36.69 0.88 6.35
C ASN A 522 -37.58 -0.36 6.35
N ALA A 523 -38.66 -0.39 5.56
CA ALA A 523 -39.52 -1.57 5.42
C ALA A 523 -38.76 -2.79 4.89
N ALA A 524 -37.86 -2.60 3.92
CA ALA A 524 -36.97 -3.67 3.43
C ALA A 524 -36.02 -4.19 4.53
N ALA A 525 -35.47 -3.31 5.36
CA ALA A 525 -34.61 -3.69 6.49
C ALA A 525 -35.35 -4.35 7.67
N GLU A 526 -36.67 -4.19 7.75
CA GLU A 526 -37.54 -4.74 8.80
C GLU A 526 -38.31 -5.99 8.33
N THR A 527 -37.94 -6.55 7.17
CA THR A 527 -38.50 -7.79 6.63
C THR A 527 -38.06 -9.01 7.47
N VAL A 528 -38.99 -9.93 7.70
CA VAL A 528 -38.76 -11.21 8.38
C VAL A 528 -38.86 -12.42 7.45
N ASP A 529 -38.20 -13.52 7.83
CA ASP A 529 -38.32 -14.83 7.19
C ASP A 529 -39.63 -15.57 7.56
N ALA A 530 -39.80 -16.81 7.06
CA ALA A 530 -41.02 -17.60 7.31
C ALA A 530 -41.13 -18.06 8.78
N GLU A 531 -39.99 -18.10 9.48
CA GLU A 531 -39.83 -18.48 10.88
C GLU A 531 -39.98 -17.27 11.84
N GLY A 532 -40.03 -16.04 11.31
CA GLY A 532 -40.26 -14.79 12.04
C GLY A 532 -38.98 -14.04 12.48
N ASN A 533 -37.80 -14.45 12.02
CA ASN A 533 -36.53 -13.75 12.30
C ASN A 533 -36.29 -12.64 11.27
N MET A 534 -35.55 -11.58 11.63
CA MET A 534 -35.16 -10.56 10.66
C MET A 534 -34.23 -11.12 9.59
N VAL A 535 -34.51 -10.79 8.33
CA VAL A 535 -33.69 -11.16 7.17
C VAL A 535 -32.28 -10.54 7.27
N GLY A 536 -31.27 -11.27 6.81
CA GLY A 536 -29.87 -10.81 6.79
C GLY A 536 -29.68 -9.49 6.04
N LYS A 537 -28.82 -8.61 6.55
CA LYS A 537 -28.70 -7.22 6.05
C LYS A 537 -28.40 -7.05 4.55
N LEU A 538 -27.80 -8.05 3.90
CA LEU A 538 -27.55 -8.04 2.46
C LEU A 538 -28.74 -8.60 1.67
N ASP A 539 -29.42 -9.62 2.18
CA ASP A 539 -30.60 -10.23 1.58
C ASP A 539 -31.84 -9.33 1.68
N ALA A 540 -31.91 -8.50 2.73
CA ALA A 540 -32.93 -7.47 2.93
C ALA A 540 -33.10 -6.53 1.72
N TRP A 541 -32.03 -6.29 0.94
CA TRP A 541 -32.10 -5.52 -0.31
C TRP A 541 -33.10 -6.10 -1.31
N GLN A 542 -33.26 -7.43 -1.38
CA GLN A 542 -34.15 -8.07 -2.35
C GLN A 542 -35.61 -7.62 -2.21
N TYR A 543 -36.01 -7.22 -1.00
CA TYR A 543 -37.38 -6.81 -0.65
C TYR A 543 -37.68 -5.33 -0.90
N LEU A 544 -36.65 -4.51 -1.18
CA LEU A 544 -36.81 -3.08 -1.50
C LEU A 544 -37.81 -2.88 -2.65
N THR A 545 -38.93 -2.22 -2.37
CA THR A 545 -39.99 -1.96 -3.35
C THR A 545 -40.28 -0.47 -3.30
N VAL A 546 -40.17 0.20 -4.45
CA VAL A 546 -40.29 1.65 -4.59
C VAL A 546 -41.30 1.99 -5.69
N VAL A 547 -41.83 3.20 -5.62
CA VAL A 547 -42.72 3.82 -6.61
C VAL A 547 -42.06 5.05 -7.25
N ASP A 548 -42.73 5.59 -8.27
CA ASP A 548 -42.39 6.89 -8.87
C ASP A 548 -42.32 8.00 -7.80
N GLY A 549 -41.25 8.79 -7.82
CA GLY A 549 -40.98 9.85 -6.86
C GLY A 549 -40.23 9.46 -5.58
N ASP A 550 -40.07 8.18 -5.25
CA ASP A 550 -39.54 7.76 -3.95
C ASP A 550 -38.13 8.30 -3.64
N PHE A 551 -37.22 8.29 -4.62
CA PHE A 551 -35.85 8.82 -4.49
C PHE A 551 -35.76 10.34 -4.71
N GLY A 552 -36.88 11.05 -4.87
CA GLY A 552 -36.93 12.51 -5.04
C GLY A 552 -36.88 13.01 -6.50
N PHE A 553 -37.03 12.12 -7.48
CA PHE A 553 -37.18 12.44 -8.90
C PHE A 553 -38.35 11.66 -9.52
N MET A 554 -38.98 12.21 -10.56
CA MET A 554 -40.04 11.54 -11.30
C MET A 554 -39.45 10.61 -12.36
N ASP A 555 -40.06 9.45 -12.58
CA ASP A 555 -39.68 8.50 -13.63
C ASP A 555 -39.67 9.19 -15.01
N GLY A 556 -38.52 9.11 -15.70
CA GLY A 556 -38.21 9.83 -16.94
C GLY A 556 -37.25 11.00 -16.77
N ASP A 557 -37.05 11.54 -15.56
CA ASP A 557 -36.01 12.54 -15.29
C ASP A 557 -34.62 11.88 -15.22
N ARG A 558 -33.85 12.10 -16.28
CA ARG A 558 -32.44 11.67 -16.41
C ARG A 558 -31.54 12.25 -15.33
N GLU A 559 -31.63 13.55 -15.06
CA GLU A 559 -30.65 14.22 -14.20
C GLU A 559 -30.87 13.83 -12.73
N GLY A 560 -32.15 13.74 -12.32
CA GLY A 560 -32.58 13.19 -11.04
C GLY A 560 -32.27 11.68 -10.90
N PHE A 561 -32.43 10.88 -11.95
CA PHE A 561 -31.99 9.49 -11.96
C PHE A 561 -30.48 9.37 -11.69
N LEU A 562 -29.66 10.19 -12.36
CA LEU A 562 -28.21 10.19 -12.15
C LEU A 562 -27.81 10.58 -10.72
N ASP A 563 -28.52 11.51 -10.08
CA ASP A 563 -28.29 11.87 -8.66
C ASP A 563 -28.76 10.76 -7.73
N ALA A 564 -29.90 10.13 -8.02
CA ALA A 564 -30.40 9.00 -7.25
C ALA A 564 -29.45 7.80 -7.30
N VAL A 565 -28.89 7.45 -8.47
CA VAL A 565 -27.87 6.40 -8.60
C VAL A 565 -26.57 6.79 -7.90
N ALA A 566 -26.14 8.04 -7.98
CA ALA A 566 -24.96 8.52 -7.25
C ALA A 566 -25.14 8.41 -5.73
N SER A 567 -26.33 8.77 -5.22
CA SER A 567 -26.66 8.72 -3.79
C SER A 567 -26.56 7.33 -3.17
N LEU A 568 -26.70 6.26 -3.97
CA LEU A 568 -26.52 4.86 -3.53
C LEU A 568 -25.11 4.61 -2.96
N PHE A 569 -24.11 5.41 -3.33
CA PHE A 569 -22.73 5.23 -2.86
C PHE A 569 -22.41 5.98 -1.56
N ARG A 570 -23.29 6.89 -1.07
CA ARG A 570 -23.08 7.61 0.20
C ARG A 570 -22.79 6.69 1.41
N PRO A 571 -23.48 5.54 1.60
CA PRO A 571 -23.17 4.59 2.68
C PRO A 571 -21.86 3.83 2.47
N LEU A 572 -21.39 3.78 1.22
CA LEU A 572 -20.12 3.20 0.81
C LEU A 572 -18.97 4.21 0.88
N SER A 573 -19.14 5.35 1.56
CA SER A 573 -18.09 6.37 1.78
C SER A 573 -16.78 5.81 2.36
N LEU A 574 -16.81 4.69 3.10
CA LEU A 574 -15.59 4.00 3.55
C LEU A 574 -14.74 3.44 2.39
N ILE A 575 -15.30 3.23 1.20
CA ILE A 575 -14.56 2.86 -0.01
C ILE A 575 -13.57 3.95 -0.42
N THR A 576 -13.76 5.23 -0.05
CA THR A 576 -12.78 6.29 -0.36
C THR A 576 -11.53 6.25 0.54
N MET A 577 -11.44 5.28 1.46
CA MET A 577 -10.19 4.89 2.13
C MET A 577 -9.48 3.74 1.39
N VAL A 578 -10.16 3.09 0.44
CA VAL A 578 -9.64 2.02 -0.42
C VAL A 578 -9.21 2.58 -1.78
N ILE A 579 -10.03 3.43 -2.39
CA ILE A 579 -9.77 4.05 -3.70
C ILE A 579 -9.85 5.58 -3.60
N THR A 580 -8.75 6.24 -3.96
CA THR A 580 -8.74 7.70 -4.19
C THR A 580 -8.94 7.92 -5.68
N LEU A 581 -10.06 8.51 -6.09
CA LEU A 581 -10.34 8.80 -7.50
C LEU A 581 -9.75 10.16 -7.91
N GLU A 582 -9.68 11.07 -6.95
CA GLU A 582 -9.11 12.41 -7.02
C GLU A 582 -7.58 12.43 -6.98
N ASN A 583 -6.97 13.49 -7.53
CA ASN A 583 -5.55 13.74 -7.46
C ASN A 583 -5.13 14.27 -6.08
N THR A 584 -3.94 13.89 -5.64
CA THR A 584 -3.32 14.40 -4.41
C THR A 584 -2.09 15.24 -4.78
N CYS A 585 -2.19 16.56 -4.54
CA CYS A 585 -1.05 17.47 -4.62
C CYS A 585 -0.53 17.77 -3.21
N ASN A 586 0.79 17.67 -3.00
CA ASN A 586 1.45 17.99 -1.74
C ASN A 586 2.66 18.90 -1.98
N THR A 587 2.38 20.21 -1.92
CA THR A 587 3.33 21.34 -2.03
C THR A 587 4.41 21.37 -0.94
N THR A 588 4.21 20.68 0.19
CA THR A 588 5.24 20.57 1.25
C THR A 588 6.30 19.51 0.92
N SER A 589 6.06 18.64 -0.06
CA SER A 589 6.94 17.52 -0.42
C SER A 589 7.29 17.42 -1.90
N GLY A 590 6.79 18.34 -2.74
CA GLY A 590 6.99 18.32 -4.20
C GLY A 590 6.46 17.03 -4.82
N ASN A 591 5.30 16.55 -4.40
CA ASN A 591 4.68 15.32 -4.91
C ASN A 591 3.27 15.57 -5.46
N TYR A 592 3.05 15.14 -6.70
CA TYR A 592 1.73 15.06 -7.33
C TYR A 592 1.42 13.59 -7.62
N ILE A 593 0.28 13.09 -7.15
CA ILE A 593 -0.16 11.70 -7.34
C ILE A 593 -1.52 11.71 -8.03
N TYR A 594 -1.58 11.06 -9.19
CA TYR A 594 -2.82 10.93 -9.95
C TYR A 594 -3.76 9.88 -9.34
N GLY A 595 -5.02 10.25 -9.14
CA GLY A 595 -6.08 9.38 -8.63
C GLY A 595 -6.56 8.35 -9.64
N GLY A 596 -7.53 7.53 -9.24
CA GLY A 596 -8.13 6.49 -10.09
C GLY A 596 -8.85 7.02 -11.33
N TYR A 597 -9.45 8.22 -11.28
CA TYR A 597 -10.20 8.77 -12.43
C TYR A 597 -9.31 8.98 -13.67
N GLU A 598 -8.04 9.32 -13.47
CA GLU A 598 -7.06 9.47 -14.54
C GLU A 598 -6.91 8.20 -15.41
N GLU A 599 -7.03 6.99 -14.83
CA GLU A 599 -6.95 5.78 -15.64
C GLU A 599 -8.23 5.57 -16.48
N LEU A 600 -9.39 6.14 -16.07
CA LEU A 600 -10.64 6.06 -16.83
C LEU A 600 -10.65 6.96 -18.07
N VAL A 601 -9.98 8.11 -18.03
CA VAL A 601 -9.99 9.11 -19.11
C VAL A 601 -9.65 8.49 -20.48
N PRO A 602 -8.56 7.72 -20.65
CA PRO A 602 -8.25 7.09 -21.94
C PRO A 602 -9.21 6.00 -22.41
N ILE A 603 -10.08 5.47 -21.53
CA ILE A 603 -11.16 4.58 -21.94
C ILE A 603 -12.30 5.41 -22.54
N PHE A 604 -12.69 6.49 -21.86
CA PHE A 604 -13.74 7.41 -22.34
C PHE A 604 -13.34 8.12 -23.63
N GLU A 605 -12.09 8.58 -23.75
CA GLU A 605 -11.51 9.17 -24.97
C GLU A 605 -11.64 8.23 -26.19
N VAL A 606 -11.18 6.99 -26.07
CA VAL A 606 -11.19 6.02 -27.17
C VAL A 606 -12.60 5.60 -27.57
N LEU A 607 -13.53 5.49 -26.62
CA LEU A 607 -14.95 5.26 -26.91
C LEU A 607 -15.62 6.48 -27.55
N GLY A 608 -15.10 7.70 -27.32
CA GLY A 608 -15.70 8.96 -27.74
C GLY A 608 -16.95 9.28 -26.93
N ALA A 609 -16.84 9.23 -25.60
CA ALA A 609 -17.87 9.72 -24.70
C ALA A 609 -17.77 11.26 -24.56
N ASP A 610 -18.90 11.95 -24.49
CA ASP A 610 -18.94 13.41 -24.31
C ASP A 610 -18.99 13.80 -22.83
N GLY A 611 -18.48 15.00 -22.49
CA GLY A 611 -18.52 15.53 -21.12
C GLY A 611 -17.52 14.89 -20.15
N ILE A 612 -16.43 14.31 -20.67
CA ILE A 612 -15.28 13.86 -19.87
C ILE A 612 -14.58 15.09 -19.28
N MET A 613 -14.17 15.02 -18.03
CA MET A 613 -13.28 16.01 -17.39
C MET A 613 -11.82 15.54 -17.48
N SER A 614 -10.86 16.46 -17.49
CA SER A 614 -9.49 16.09 -17.10
C SER A 614 -9.48 15.61 -15.65
N SER A 615 -8.45 14.87 -15.25
CA SER A 615 -8.34 14.42 -13.85
C SER A 615 -8.19 15.59 -12.86
N VAL A 616 -7.71 16.76 -13.32
CA VAL A 616 -7.66 18.00 -12.52
C VAL A 616 -9.07 18.54 -12.29
N GLU A 617 -9.84 18.78 -13.37
CA GLU A 617 -11.21 19.28 -13.29
C GLU A 617 -12.12 18.34 -12.48
N TYR A 618 -11.97 17.02 -12.63
CA TYR A 618 -12.68 16.04 -11.79
C TYR A 618 -12.34 16.19 -10.30
N THR A 619 -11.06 16.44 -10.00
CA THR A 619 -10.59 16.65 -8.61
C THR A 619 -11.16 17.93 -8.01
N GLU A 620 -11.24 19.01 -8.78
CA GLU A 620 -11.85 20.27 -8.36
C GLU A 620 -13.37 20.15 -8.21
N TYR A 621 -14.04 19.54 -9.19
CA TYR A 621 -15.46 19.21 -9.17
C TYR A 621 -15.84 18.43 -7.91
N VAL A 622 -15.18 17.30 -7.64
CA VAL A 622 -15.39 16.51 -6.41
C VAL A 622 -15.12 17.35 -5.16
N ASN A 623 -14.07 18.19 -5.16
CA ASN A 623 -13.72 18.99 -3.99
C ASN A 623 -14.70 20.14 -3.68
N ALA A 624 -15.48 20.59 -4.66
CA ALA A 624 -16.53 21.59 -4.48
C ALA A 624 -17.74 21.13 -3.64
N GLY A 625 -17.86 19.84 -3.30
CA GLY A 625 -18.90 19.36 -2.38
C GLY A 625 -18.63 19.76 -0.93
N ALA A 626 -19.63 20.31 -0.24
CA ALA A 626 -19.48 20.87 1.11
C ALA A 626 -19.39 19.81 2.22
N ASN A 627 -19.82 18.57 1.95
CA ASN A 627 -19.80 17.47 2.93
C ASN A 627 -19.43 16.12 2.28
N SER A 628 -19.18 15.08 3.10
CA SER A 628 -18.71 13.76 2.65
C SER A 628 -19.60 13.09 1.61
N ASP A 629 -20.91 13.30 1.72
CA ASP A 629 -21.93 12.60 0.94
C ASP A 629 -22.10 13.31 -0.40
N GLU A 630 -22.14 14.64 -0.38
CA GLU A 630 -22.14 15.52 -1.56
C GLU A 630 -20.84 15.39 -2.40
N LYS A 631 -19.70 15.07 -1.76
CA LYS A 631 -18.45 14.69 -2.45
C LYS A 631 -18.55 13.29 -3.06
N MET A 632 -19.20 12.33 -2.39
CA MET A 632 -19.43 10.99 -2.96
C MET A 632 -20.35 11.06 -4.19
N ASP A 633 -21.43 11.83 -4.11
CA ASP A 633 -22.37 12.00 -5.22
C ASP A 633 -21.63 12.50 -6.47
N ARG A 634 -20.79 13.53 -6.34
CA ARG A 634 -19.94 14.04 -7.44
C ARG A 634 -18.93 13.02 -7.95
N ARG A 635 -18.26 12.26 -7.07
CA ARG A 635 -17.30 11.21 -7.50
C ARG A 635 -17.95 10.24 -8.49
N ILE A 636 -19.18 9.84 -8.21
CA ILE A 636 -19.94 8.90 -9.04
C ILE A 636 -20.56 9.61 -10.25
N ARG A 637 -21.20 10.77 -10.08
CA ARG A 637 -21.82 11.54 -11.19
C ARG A 637 -20.80 11.89 -12.28
N GLY A 638 -19.57 12.26 -11.92
CA GLY A 638 -18.48 12.53 -12.87
C GLY A 638 -17.97 11.31 -13.66
N ILE A 639 -18.36 10.10 -13.26
CA ILE A 639 -18.13 8.83 -13.99
C ILE A 639 -19.39 8.42 -14.77
N LEU A 640 -20.59 8.63 -14.20
CA LEU A 640 -21.85 8.27 -14.86
C LEU A 640 -22.17 9.18 -16.05
N VAL A 641 -21.94 10.50 -15.95
CA VAL A 641 -22.34 11.46 -16.99
C VAL A 641 -21.74 11.12 -18.37
N PRO A 642 -20.42 10.86 -18.54
CA PRO A 642 -19.88 10.46 -19.84
C PRO A 642 -20.49 9.15 -20.38
N VAL A 643 -20.74 8.17 -19.50
CA VAL A 643 -21.32 6.87 -19.89
C VAL A 643 -22.77 7.04 -20.37
N PHE A 644 -23.57 7.84 -19.66
CA PHE A 644 -24.96 8.08 -20.04
C PHE A 644 -25.08 9.04 -21.24
N ASN A 645 -24.18 10.02 -21.40
CA ASN A 645 -24.10 10.83 -22.61
C ASN A 645 -23.92 9.95 -23.86
N LEU A 646 -23.02 8.95 -23.80
CA LEU A 646 -22.83 7.99 -24.90
C LEU A 646 -24.09 7.12 -25.16
N ILE A 647 -24.80 6.70 -24.10
CA ILE A 647 -26.06 5.93 -24.21
C ILE A 647 -27.17 6.75 -24.85
N ASP A 648 -27.34 8.01 -24.44
CA ASP A 648 -28.35 8.94 -24.97
C ASP A 648 -28.07 9.32 -26.43
N THR A 649 -26.81 9.60 -26.78
CA THR A 649 -26.39 9.88 -28.16
C THR A 649 -26.71 8.70 -29.08
N ILE A 650 -26.52 7.46 -28.63
CA ILE A 650 -26.94 6.26 -29.38
C ILE A 650 -28.47 6.17 -29.49
N ALA A 651 -29.19 6.34 -28.37
CA ALA A 651 -30.64 6.12 -28.31
C ALA A 651 -31.49 7.22 -28.98
N SER A 652 -30.90 8.39 -29.24
CA SER A 652 -31.51 9.54 -29.93
C SER A 652 -31.09 9.69 -31.39
N ALA A 653 -30.17 8.86 -31.88
CA ALA A 653 -29.75 8.84 -33.29
C ALA A 653 -30.89 8.40 -34.24
N GLU A 654 -30.80 8.80 -35.52
CA GLU A 654 -31.77 8.40 -36.57
C GLU A 654 -31.77 6.89 -36.85
N SER A 655 -30.63 6.22 -36.64
CA SER A 655 -30.47 4.76 -36.72
C SER A 655 -29.58 4.24 -35.57
N PRO A 656 -30.11 4.03 -34.35
CA PRO A 656 -29.32 3.62 -33.19
C PRO A 656 -28.48 2.35 -33.37
N LEU A 657 -28.95 1.37 -34.16
CA LEU A 657 -28.18 0.16 -34.49
C LEU A 657 -26.93 0.52 -35.30
N THR A 658 -27.04 1.47 -36.22
CA THR A 658 -25.91 1.95 -37.03
C THR A 658 -24.86 2.60 -36.13
N GLU A 659 -25.26 3.43 -35.15
CA GLU A 659 -24.31 4.03 -34.20
C GLU A 659 -23.68 3.00 -33.25
N VAL A 660 -24.44 2.02 -32.74
CA VAL A 660 -23.86 0.88 -32.00
C VAL A 660 -22.80 0.16 -32.84
N VAL A 661 -23.04 -0.06 -34.12
CA VAL A 661 -22.09 -0.75 -35.00
C VAL A 661 -20.88 0.13 -35.36
N LYS A 662 -20.99 1.48 -35.34
CA LYS A 662 -19.81 2.39 -35.39
C LYS A 662 -19.00 2.39 -34.09
N LEU A 663 -19.64 2.14 -32.93
CA LEU A 663 -18.95 2.03 -31.65
C LEU A 663 -18.15 0.72 -31.53
N LEU A 664 -18.58 -0.36 -32.22
CA LEU A 664 -17.88 -1.66 -32.16
C LEU A 664 -16.38 -1.59 -32.55
N PRO A 665 -15.96 -0.91 -33.63
CA PRO A 665 -14.54 -0.66 -33.92
C PRO A 665 -13.78 0.04 -32.78
N LYS A 666 -14.38 1.03 -32.12
CA LYS A 666 -13.75 1.73 -30.98
C LYS A 666 -13.57 0.81 -29.78
N VAL A 667 -14.58 0.02 -29.44
CA VAL A 667 -14.50 -1.00 -28.38
C VAL A 667 -13.45 -2.06 -28.72
N ALA A 668 -13.47 -2.58 -29.95
CA ALA A 668 -12.50 -3.57 -30.42
C ALA A 668 -11.07 -3.01 -30.40
N TYR A 669 -10.87 -1.75 -30.78
CA TYR A 669 -9.58 -1.06 -30.68
C TYR A 669 -9.13 -0.87 -29.23
N ALA A 670 -10.00 -0.46 -28.31
CA ALA A 670 -9.68 -0.34 -26.88
C ALA A 670 -9.23 -1.67 -26.25
N VAL A 671 -9.74 -2.80 -26.76
CA VAL A 671 -9.37 -4.17 -26.34
C VAL A 671 -8.06 -4.62 -26.99
N ASP A 672 -7.98 -4.55 -28.33
CA ASP A 672 -6.83 -5.01 -29.14
C ASP A 672 -5.54 -4.21 -28.88
N SER A 673 -5.65 -2.90 -28.61
CA SER A 673 -4.53 -2.07 -28.17
C SER A 673 -4.11 -2.32 -26.72
N GLY A 674 -4.87 -3.11 -25.95
CA GLY A 674 -4.65 -3.36 -24.54
C GLY A 674 -4.98 -2.17 -23.63
N ILE A 675 -5.55 -1.07 -24.14
CA ILE A 675 -5.90 0.13 -23.35
C ILE A 675 -6.88 -0.24 -22.24
N LEU A 676 -7.99 -0.92 -22.56
CA LEU A 676 -9.03 -1.27 -21.59
C LEU A 676 -8.45 -2.09 -20.42
N ASN A 677 -7.70 -3.15 -20.72
CA ASN A 677 -7.11 -4.00 -19.68
C ASN A 677 -6.05 -3.25 -18.87
N THR A 678 -5.15 -2.51 -19.53
CA THR A 678 -4.05 -1.78 -18.87
C THR A 678 -4.58 -0.75 -17.88
N GLN A 679 -5.60 0.01 -18.27
CA GLN A 679 -6.16 1.07 -17.43
C GLN A 679 -6.98 0.51 -16.26
N ILE A 680 -7.80 -0.52 -16.49
CA ILE A 680 -8.55 -1.16 -15.40
C ILE A 680 -7.62 -1.90 -14.42
N GLN A 681 -6.54 -2.53 -14.90
CA GLN A 681 -5.51 -3.12 -14.03
C GLN A 681 -4.76 -2.05 -13.21
N ARG A 682 -4.47 -0.87 -13.77
CA ARG A 682 -3.93 0.27 -12.99
C ARG A 682 -4.92 0.80 -11.96
N LEU A 683 -6.22 0.84 -12.28
CA LEU A 683 -7.28 1.23 -11.35
C LEU A 683 -7.39 0.24 -10.19
N ILE A 684 -7.34 -1.08 -10.47
CA ILE A 684 -7.28 -2.15 -9.46
C ILE A 684 -6.00 -2.04 -8.63
N GLY A 685 -4.86 -1.72 -9.24
CA GLY A 685 -3.59 -1.49 -8.56
C GLY A 685 -3.58 -0.28 -7.60
N LYS A 686 -4.55 0.65 -7.73
CA LYS A 686 -4.76 1.75 -6.78
C LYS A 686 -5.70 1.41 -5.62
N LEU A 687 -6.19 0.17 -5.51
CA LEU A 687 -7.02 -0.30 -4.41
C LEU A 687 -6.17 -0.68 -3.18
N GLY A 688 -6.22 0.15 -2.15
CA GLY A 688 -5.57 -0.07 -0.87
C GLY A 688 -6.13 -1.26 -0.07
N MET A 689 -5.58 -1.46 1.14
CA MET A 689 -5.98 -2.51 2.09
C MET A 689 -5.94 -3.95 1.53
N GLY A 690 -5.18 -4.20 0.46
CA GLY A 690 -5.09 -5.53 -0.17
C GLY A 690 -6.28 -5.93 -1.03
N LEU A 691 -7.27 -5.05 -1.24
CA LEU A 691 -8.45 -5.36 -2.06
C LEU A 691 -8.11 -5.51 -3.55
N GLY A 692 -7.07 -4.83 -4.05
CA GLY A 692 -6.56 -5.05 -5.41
C GLY A 692 -6.19 -6.53 -5.67
N SER A 693 -5.49 -7.16 -4.71
CA SER A 693 -5.16 -8.60 -4.76
C SER A 693 -6.36 -9.55 -4.61
N SER A 694 -7.56 -9.05 -4.28
CA SER A 694 -8.81 -9.82 -4.29
C SER A 694 -9.61 -9.69 -5.58
N ILE A 695 -9.25 -8.77 -6.49
CA ILE A 695 -9.96 -8.51 -7.75
C ILE A 695 -9.10 -8.94 -8.93
N ASN A 696 -9.34 -10.17 -9.40
CA ASN A 696 -8.77 -10.66 -10.65
C ASN A 696 -9.77 -10.48 -11.80
N VAL A 697 -9.54 -9.48 -12.66
CA VAL A 697 -10.39 -9.15 -13.81
C VAL A 697 -9.51 -8.98 -15.04
N ASP A 698 -9.61 -9.92 -15.98
CA ASP A 698 -8.93 -9.87 -17.27
C ASP A 698 -9.87 -9.27 -18.33
N LEU A 699 -9.47 -8.15 -18.93
CA LEU A 699 -10.18 -7.48 -20.03
C LEU A 699 -9.33 -7.44 -21.32
N THR A 700 -8.34 -8.33 -21.45
CA THR A 700 -7.74 -8.65 -22.75
C THR A 700 -8.77 -9.28 -23.68
N THR A 701 -8.43 -9.45 -24.96
CA THR A 701 -9.26 -10.22 -25.91
C THR A 701 -9.56 -11.64 -25.40
N GLU A 702 -8.62 -12.26 -24.67
CA GLU A 702 -8.84 -13.57 -24.05
C GLU A 702 -9.70 -13.47 -22.78
N GLY A 703 -9.48 -12.49 -21.91
CA GLY A 703 -10.30 -12.30 -20.71
C GLY A 703 -11.76 -11.93 -20.99
N LEU A 704 -12.01 -11.12 -22.02
CA LEU A 704 -13.37 -10.83 -22.48
C LEU A 704 -14.04 -12.06 -23.08
N TYR A 705 -13.31 -12.87 -23.84
CA TYR A 705 -13.75 -14.18 -24.29
C TYR A 705 -14.15 -15.05 -23.06
N GLU A 706 -13.26 -15.22 -22.06
CA GLU A 706 -13.55 -15.96 -20.82
C GLU A 706 -14.79 -15.44 -20.06
N MET A 707 -14.98 -14.12 -19.99
CA MET A 707 -16.11 -13.52 -19.28
C MET A 707 -17.45 -13.71 -19.99
N LEU A 708 -17.47 -13.56 -21.32
CA LEU A 708 -18.69 -13.71 -22.10
C LEU A 708 -19.14 -15.18 -22.16
N ALA A 709 -18.19 -16.11 -22.11
CA ALA A 709 -18.42 -17.52 -22.40
C ALA A 709 -19.42 -18.27 -21.52
N PRO A 710 -19.31 -18.30 -20.18
CA PRO A 710 -20.24 -19.05 -19.34
C PRO A 710 -21.69 -18.54 -19.42
N LYS A 711 -21.91 -17.27 -19.78
CA LYS A 711 -23.23 -16.61 -19.83
C LYS A 711 -24.14 -17.12 -20.95
N LEU A 712 -23.63 -18.05 -21.76
CA LEU A 712 -24.17 -18.49 -23.04
C LEU A 712 -24.58 -19.98 -23.04
N LYS A 713 -24.40 -20.67 -21.93
CA LYS A 713 -24.96 -22.01 -21.71
C LYS A 713 -26.43 -21.92 -21.32
N ASP A 714 -27.19 -22.90 -21.80
CA ASP A 714 -28.47 -23.36 -21.29
C ASP A 714 -29.55 -22.27 -21.23
N ILE A 715 -29.50 -21.37 -22.23
CA ILE A 715 -30.34 -20.17 -22.24
C ILE A 715 -31.75 -20.55 -22.65
N GLU A 716 -32.71 -20.10 -21.86
CA GLU A 716 -34.12 -20.46 -21.99
C GLU A 716 -34.78 -19.76 -23.19
N LEU A 717 -35.07 -20.50 -24.25
CA LEU A 717 -35.87 -20.03 -25.39
C LEU A 717 -37.34 -19.89 -25.01
N GLN A 718 -37.81 -20.84 -24.20
CA GLN A 718 -39.19 -20.98 -23.81
C GLN A 718 -39.23 -21.57 -22.40
N ALA A 719 -39.97 -20.92 -21.52
CA ALA A 719 -40.20 -21.44 -20.17
C ALA A 719 -40.82 -22.83 -20.21
N ALA A 720 -40.53 -23.61 -19.17
CA ALA A 720 -41.30 -24.80 -18.87
C ALA A 720 -42.79 -24.42 -18.75
N LYS A 721 -43.66 -25.24 -19.32
CA LYS A 721 -45.10 -25.16 -19.05
C LYS A 721 -45.38 -25.95 -17.79
N THR A 722 -46.04 -25.33 -16.83
CA THR A 722 -46.59 -26.00 -15.65
C THR A 722 -48.10 -26.12 -15.78
N ASP A 723 -48.70 -27.09 -15.10
CA ASP A 723 -50.14 -27.15 -14.88
C ASP A 723 -50.59 -26.20 -13.75
N GLU A 724 -51.85 -26.34 -13.34
CA GLU A 724 -52.48 -25.58 -12.25
C GLU A 724 -51.90 -25.92 -10.85
N ASN A 725 -51.21 -27.06 -10.72
CA ASN A 725 -50.56 -27.53 -9.49
C ASN A 725 -49.06 -27.19 -9.43
N GLY A 726 -48.47 -26.75 -10.55
CA GLY A 726 -47.05 -26.46 -10.69
C GLY A 726 -46.21 -27.60 -11.28
N GLU A 727 -46.80 -28.73 -11.67
CA GLU A 727 -46.06 -29.84 -12.31
C GLU A 727 -45.72 -29.50 -13.77
N VAL A 728 -44.50 -29.86 -14.19
CA VAL A 728 -43.98 -29.52 -15.52
C VAL A 728 -44.59 -30.40 -16.61
N THR A 729 -45.57 -29.86 -17.33
CA THR A 729 -46.25 -30.50 -18.46
C THR A 729 -45.49 -30.39 -19.79
N ALA A 730 -44.57 -29.43 -19.90
CA ALA A 730 -43.55 -29.42 -20.94
C ALA A 730 -42.25 -28.79 -20.41
N PRO A 731 -41.07 -29.38 -20.64
CA PRO A 731 -39.81 -28.83 -20.15
C PRO A 731 -39.49 -27.48 -20.80
N ALA A 732 -38.60 -26.72 -20.16
CA ALA A 732 -38.05 -25.52 -20.76
C ALA A 732 -37.28 -25.90 -22.04
N VAL A 733 -37.46 -25.12 -23.11
CA VAL A 733 -36.61 -25.24 -24.29
C VAL A 733 -35.38 -24.39 -24.03
N THR A 734 -34.20 -25.02 -23.96
CA THR A 734 -32.91 -24.32 -23.92
C THR A 734 -32.13 -24.52 -25.21
N LEU A 735 -31.06 -23.73 -25.37
CA LEU A 735 -30.11 -23.82 -26.48
C LEU A 735 -28.75 -23.32 -25.94
N SER A 736 -27.66 -23.82 -26.51
CA SER A 736 -26.27 -23.52 -26.12
C SER A 736 -25.42 -23.57 -27.39
N ILE A 737 -24.58 -22.55 -27.67
CA ILE A 737 -23.74 -22.46 -28.89
C ILE A 737 -22.37 -21.93 -28.55
N SER A 738 -21.37 -22.68 -28.96
CA SER A 738 -19.94 -22.47 -28.85
C SER A 738 -19.38 -21.35 -29.77
N LEU A 739 -18.47 -20.50 -29.28
CA LEU A 739 -17.57 -19.63 -30.07
C LEU A 739 -16.12 -20.15 -30.11
N ASP A 740 -15.42 -20.08 -31.22
CA ASP A 740 -14.01 -20.46 -31.32
C ASP A 740 -13.05 -19.33 -30.86
N LYS A 741 -11.96 -19.65 -30.14
CA LYS A 741 -11.03 -18.67 -29.55
C LYS A 741 -10.28 -17.89 -30.60
N ASP A 742 -9.71 -18.61 -31.55
CA ASP A 742 -8.86 -18.03 -32.58
C ASP A 742 -9.71 -17.20 -33.55
N LYS A 743 -10.96 -17.63 -33.81
CA LYS A 743 -11.93 -16.81 -34.54
C LYS A 743 -12.39 -15.57 -33.75
N PHE A 744 -12.67 -15.65 -32.45
CA PHE A 744 -13.06 -14.48 -31.64
C PHE A 744 -11.93 -13.44 -31.60
N VAL A 745 -10.71 -13.89 -31.31
CA VAL A 745 -9.51 -13.03 -31.31
C VAL A 745 -9.30 -12.39 -32.68
N SER A 746 -9.44 -13.17 -33.76
CA SER A 746 -9.36 -12.66 -35.14
C SER A 746 -10.48 -11.66 -35.46
N ALA A 747 -11.71 -11.88 -34.97
CA ALA A 747 -12.84 -10.99 -35.21
C ALA A 747 -12.70 -9.66 -34.47
N ILE A 748 -12.20 -9.67 -33.22
CA ILE A 748 -11.83 -8.43 -32.51
C ILE A 748 -10.69 -7.71 -33.25
N LYS A 749 -9.71 -8.44 -33.81
CA LYS A 749 -8.62 -7.85 -34.59
C LYS A 749 -9.09 -7.22 -35.91
N ASP A 750 -9.98 -7.88 -36.64
CA ASP A 750 -10.57 -7.34 -37.86
C ASP A 750 -11.51 -6.15 -37.54
N LEU A 751 -12.24 -6.19 -36.42
CA LEU A 751 -13.09 -5.07 -35.97
C LEU A 751 -12.28 -3.85 -35.55
N SER A 752 -11.11 -4.00 -34.90
CA SER A 752 -10.29 -2.88 -34.43
C SER A 752 -9.74 -2.00 -35.56
N GLY A 753 -9.74 -2.49 -36.81
CA GLY A 753 -9.43 -1.73 -38.02
C GLY A 753 -10.62 -1.39 -38.92
N CYS A 754 -11.87 -1.66 -38.54
CA CYS A 754 -13.06 -1.34 -39.35
C CYS A 754 -13.45 0.14 -39.30
N GLY A 755 -12.64 1.01 -39.89
CA GLY A 755 -12.84 2.46 -39.89
C GLY A 755 -11.59 3.24 -40.32
N VAL A 756 -11.58 4.53 -40.01
CA VAL A 756 -10.43 5.43 -40.26
C VAL A 756 -9.81 5.81 -38.91
N TYR A 757 -8.50 5.62 -38.76
CA TYR A 757 -7.80 6.02 -37.54
C TYR A 757 -7.67 7.54 -37.44
N THR A 758 -8.01 8.10 -36.28
CA THR A 758 -7.97 9.54 -36.00
C THR A 758 -7.01 9.85 -34.86
N ALA A 759 -6.20 10.90 -35.02
CA ALA A 759 -5.29 11.41 -34.00
C ALA A 759 -5.88 12.68 -33.37
N ASN A 760 -6.37 12.56 -32.14
CA ASN A 760 -7.19 13.55 -31.44
C ASN A 760 -6.48 14.08 -30.20
N GLU A 761 -6.79 15.31 -29.79
CA GLU A 761 -6.23 15.92 -28.59
C GLU A 761 -6.68 15.16 -27.33
N SER A 762 -5.78 15.01 -26.35
CA SER A 762 -6.02 14.22 -25.13
C SER A 762 -6.08 15.12 -23.90
N ILE A 763 -6.90 14.71 -22.91
CA ILE A 763 -7.00 15.35 -21.58
C ILE A 763 -6.44 14.46 -20.47
N ALA A 764 -5.79 13.36 -20.84
CA ALA A 764 -5.07 12.45 -19.94
C ALA A 764 -3.64 12.94 -19.63
N ARG A 765 -3.11 12.56 -18.47
CA ARG A 765 -1.83 13.05 -17.94
C ARG A 765 -0.67 12.92 -18.93
N GLY A 766 0.11 13.99 -19.05
CA GLY A 766 1.36 14.01 -19.82
C GLY A 766 1.22 13.79 -21.33
N LYS A 767 -0.01 13.75 -21.90
CA LYS A 767 -0.25 13.45 -23.32
C LYS A 767 -0.91 14.62 -24.04
N ASN A 768 -0.33 15.02 -25.18
CA ASN A 768 -1.03 15.88 -26.14
C ASN A 768 -2.08 15.15 -26.99
N TRP A 769 -1.86 13.86 -27.27
CA TRP A 769 -2.64 13.13 -28.29
C TRP A 769 -3.00 11.70 -27.88
N PHE A 770 -4.17 11.25 -28.33
CA PHE A 770 -4.56 9.84 -28.38
C PHE A 770 -4.97 9.42 -29.79
N VAL A 771 -5.07 8.11 -30.02
CA VAL A 771 -5.56 7.52 -31.27
C VAL A 771 -6.93 6.90 -31.04
N SER A 772 -7.88 7.23 -31.91
CA SER A 772 -9.21 6.63 -31.96
C SER A 772 -9.45 6.02 -33.36
N ILE A 773 -10.61 5.39 -33.54
CA ILE A 773 -11.07 4.94 -34.86
C ILE A 773 -12.50 5.46 -35.12
N ASP A 774 -12.65 6.16 -36.23
CA ASP A 774 -13.95 6.56 -36.76
C ASP A 774 -14.55 5.34 -37.44
N GLY A 775 -15.33 4.57 -36.67
CA GLY A 775 -15.82 3.26 -37.06
C GLY A 775 -16.78 3.29 -38.25
N ASP A 776 -16.54 2.42 -39.23
CA ASP A 776 -17.41 2.27 -40.39
C ASP A 776 -18.43 1.15 -40.15
N ALA A 777 -19.71 1.53 -40.08
CA ALA A 777 -20.78 0.60 -39.73
C ALA A 777 -20.95 -0.56 -40.72
N ALA A 778 -20.68 -0.37 -42.01
CA ALA A 778 -20.80 -1.44 -42.99
C ALA A 778 -19.61 -2.39 -42.93
N ASP A 779 -18.38 -1.88 -42.78
CA ASP A 779 -17.19 -2.71 -42.67
C ASP A 779 -17.27 -3.56 -41.38
N ALA A 780 -17.61 -2.93 -40.25
CA ALA A 780 -17.80 -3.58 -38.97
C ALA A 780 -18.95 -4.61 -38.99
N PHE A 781 -20.09 -4.28 -39.60
CA PHE A 781 -21.19 -5.24 -39.75
C PHE A 781 -20.79 -6.45 -40.58
N VAL A 782 -20.01 -6.29 -41.66
CA VAL A 782 -19.58 -7.41 -42.51
C VAL A 782 -18.59 -8.32 -41.78
N VAL A 783 -17.67 -7.77 -40.98
CA VAL A 783 -16.76 -8.57 -40.13
C VAL A 783 -17.55 -9.32 -39.05
N LEU A 784 -18.39 -8.61 -38.29
CA LEU A 784 -19.23 -9.22 -37.24
C LEU A 784 -20.16 -10.30 -37.81
N PHE A 785 -20.82 -10.03 -38.94
CA PHE A 785 -21.71 -10.99 -39.59
C PHE A 785 -20.95 -12.24 -40.04
N ARG A 786 -19.77 -12.10 -40.67
CA ARG A 786 -18.93 -13.25 -41.06
C ARG A 786 -18.48 -14.05 -39.85
N TYR A 787 -18.08 -13.36 -38.78
CA TYR A 787 -17.70 -13.99 -37.52
C TYR A 787 -18.85 -14.81 -36.94
N LEU A 788 -19.98 -14.18 -36.62
CA LEU A 788 -21.15 -14.83 -36.04
C LEU A 788 -21.67 -15.98 -36.91
N HIS A 789 -21.68 -15.80 -38.23
CA HIS A 789 -22.06 -16.86 -39.16
C HIS A 789 -21.12 -18.09 -39.04
N SER A 790 -19.80 -17.88 -38.96
CA SER A 790 -18.81 -18.98 -38.85
C SER A 790 -18.94 -19.81 -37.57
N GLU A 791 -19.69 -19.30 -36.60
CA GLU A 791 -19.94 -19.91 -35.29
C GLU A 791 -21.31 -20.57 -35.29
N LEU A 792 -22.36 -19.87 -35.72
CA LEU A 792 -23.71 -20.42 -35.89
C LEU A 792 -23.71 -21.63 -36.86
N THR A 793 -22.82 -21.67 -37.86
CA THR A 793 -22.67 -22.81 -38.78
C THR A 793 -21.65 -23.88 -38.34
N SER A 794 -21.08 -23.82 -37.14
CA SER A 794 -20.30 -24.94 -36.61
C SER A 794 -21.20 -26.17 -36.38
N GLU A 795 -20.66 -27.39 -36.45
CA GLU A 795 -21.49 -28.61 -36.47
C GLU A 795 -22.33 -28.80 -35.20
N SER A 796 -21.71 -28.63 -34.02
CA SER A 796 -22.39 -28.69 -32.73
C SER A 796 -23.48 -27.62 -32.60
N ASN A 797 -23.17 -26.41 -33.07
CA ASN A 797 -24.04 -25.25 -32.97
C ASN A 797 -25.25 -25.36 -33.90
N ALA A 798 -25.01 -25.75 -35.15
CA ALA A 798 -26.04 -26.05 -36.14
C ALA A 798 -26.97 -27.17 -35.66
N ALA A 799 -26.44 -28.19 -34.97
CA ALA A 799 -27.24 -29.25 -34.35
C ALA A 799 -28.08 -28.73 -33.17
N ALA A 800 -27.53 -27.87 -32.33
CA ALA A 800 -28.22 -27.26 -31.20
C ALA A 800 -29.41 -26.39 -31.70
N ILE A 801 -29.19 -25.48 -32.67
CA ILE A 801 -30.25 -24.63 -33.25
C ILE A 801 -31.38 -25.51 -33.81
N LYS A 802 -31.04 -26.52 -34.63
CA LYS A 802 -32.02 -27.44 -35.24
C LYS A 802 -32.82 -28.23 -34.20
N THR A 803 -32.23 -28.52 -33.04
CA THR A 803 -32.91 -29.22 -31.94
C THR A 803 -33.89 -28.30 -31.23
N ALA A 804 -33.43 -27.11 -30.87
CA ALA A 804 -34.22 -26.13 -30.15
C ALA A 804 -35.42 -25.60 -30.98
N VAL A 805 -35.21 -25.36 -32.28
CA VAL A 805 -36.26 -24.96 -33.24
C VAL A 805 -37.35 -26.03 -33.43
N LYS A 806 -37.04 -27.31 -33.22
CA LYS A 806 -38.06 -28.39 -33.21
C LYS A 806 -38.87 -28.42 -31.92
N ALA A 807 -38.24 -28.06 -30.80
CA ALA A 807 -38.85 -28.07 -29.47
C ALA A 807 -39.71 -26.81 -29.19
N LEU A 808 -39.42 -25.68 -29.83
CA LEU A 808 -40.21 -24.44 -29.74
C LEU A 808 -41.69 -24.66 -30.13
N ASP A 809 -42.58 -24.16 -29.28
CA ASP A 809 -44.03 -24.11 -29.50
C ASP A 809 -44.37 -23.07 -30.59
N MET A 810 -44.58 -23.57 -31.80
CA MET A 810 -44.81 -22.77 -33.01
C MET A 810 -45.93 -23.38 -33.83
N ASN A 811 -46.81 -22.53 -34.36
CA ASN A 811 -47.82 -22.97 -35.32
C ASN A 811 -47.15 -23.45 -36.63
N PHE A 812 -47.91 -24.17 -37.46
CA PHE A 812 -47.39 -24.80 -38.68
C PHE A 812 -46.67 -23.82 -39.63
N ALA A 813 -47.20 -22.60 -39.81
CA ALA A 813 -46.61 -21.59 -40.67
C ALA A 813 -45.31 -20.99 -40.07
N GLN A 814 -45.31 -20.68 -38.77
CA GLN A 814 -44.11 -20.25 -38.04
C GLN A 814 -43.02 -21.33 -38.11
N ARG A 815 -43.37 -22.59 -37.85
CA ARG A 815 -42.44 -23.72 -37.86
C ARG A 815 -41.84 -23.96 -39.25
N ILE A 816 -42.60 -23.79 -40.33
CA ILE A 816 -42.05 -23.82 -41.70
C ILE A 816 -41.11 -22.63 -41.94
N ALA A 817 -41.54 -21.40 -41.63
CA ALA A 817 -40.75 -20.20 -41.88
C ALA A 817 -39.40 -20.21 -41.13
N VAL A 818 -39.40 -20.58 -39.85
CA VAL A 818 -38.18 -20.66 -39.04
C VAL A 818 -37.26 -21.80 -39.50
N ASN A 819 -37.80 -22.99 -39.81
CA ASN A 819 -36.96 -24.06 -40.37
C ASN A 819 -36.37 -23.69 -41.74
N PHE A 820 -37.10 -22.95 -42.58
CA PHE A 820 -36.61 -22.46 -43.88
C PHE A 820 -35.47 -21.43 -43.71
N LEU A 821 -35.65 -20.43 -42.85
CA LEU A 821 -34.62 -19.43 -42.54
C LEU A 821 -33.37 -20.07 -41.92
N VAL A 822 -33.54 -20.95 -40.94
CA VAL A 822 -32.44 -21.70 -40.32
C VAL A 822 -31.74 -22.62 -41.32
N SER A 823 -32.48 -23.24 -42.24
CA SER A 823 -31.86 -24.05 -43.31
C SER A 823 -31.06 -23.19 -44.29
N ILE A 824 -31.49 -21.97 -44.61
CA ILE A 824 -30.73 -21.03 -45.46
C ILE A 824 -29.42 -20.62 -44.78
N VAL A 825 -29.48 -20.16 -43.52
CA VAL A 825 -28.29 -19.73 -42.77
C VAL A 825 -27.31 -20.90 -42.59
N LEU A 826 -27.80 -22.10 -42.25
CA LEU A 826 -26.96 -23.28 -42.00
C LEU A 826 -26.53 -24.04 -43.27
N SER A 827 -26.90 -23.61 -44.48
CA SER A 827 -26.49 -24.25 -45.75
C SER A 827 -25.82 -23.31 -46.76
N SER A 828 -25.70 -22.01 -46.45
CA SER A 828 -24.99 -21.05 -47.28
C SER A 828 -23.62 -20.69 -46.67
N SER A 829 -22.71 -20.16 -47.49
CA SER A 829 -21.50 -19.51 -46.98
C SER A 829 -21.84 -18.12 -46.43
N ALA A 830 -21.01 -17.54 -45.56
CA ALA A 830 -21.27 -16.22 -44.99
C ALA A 830 -21.51 -15.13 -46.06
N ASP A 831 -20.78 -15.17 -47.17
CA ASP A 831 -20.98 -14.28 -48.31
C ASP A 831 -22.29 -14.54 -49.08
N GLY A 832 -22.79 -15.78 -49.09
CA GLY A 832 -24.09 -16.15 -49.66
C GLY A 832 -25.25 -15.74 -48.74
N ALA A 833 -25.11 -15.98 -47.45
CA ALA A 833 -26.06 -15.54 -46.43
C ALA A 833 -26.18 -14.02 -46.39
N LEU A 834 -25.06 -13.28 -46.41
CA LEU A 834 -25.03 -11.81 -46.42
C LEU A 834 -25.71 -11.23 -47.67
N ARG A 835 -25.47 -11.79 -48.86
CA ARG A 835 -26.22 -11.40 -50.08
C ARG A 835 -27.71 -11.66 -49.91
N THR A 836 -28.07 -12.86 -49.46
CA THR A 836 -29.46 -13.27 -49.28
C THR A 836 -30.16 -12.36 -48.28
N LEU A 837 -29.49 -11.98 -47.19
CA LEU A 837 -29.95 -11.02 -46.20
C LEU A 837 -30.20 -9.65 -46.84
N VAL A 838 -29.22 -9.06 -47.51
CA VAL A 838 -29.35 -7.75 -48.20
C VAL A 838 -30.48 -7.73 -49.25
N PHE A 839 -30.70 -8.82 -49.98
CA PHE A 839 -31.76 -8.93 -50.99
C PHE A 839 -33.14 -9.26 -50.41
N MET A 840 -33.23 -10.11 -49.38
CA MET A 840 -34.51 -10.61 -48.84
C MET A 840 -35.07 -9.75 -47.70
N ILE A 841 -34.23 -8.97 -47.00
CA ILE A 841 -34.64 -8.07 -45.91
C ILE A 841 -35.88 -7.22 -46.25
N PRO A 842 -36.04 -6.61 -47.44
CA PRO A 842 -37.25 -5.87 -47.79
C PRO A 842 -38.52 -6.73 -47.74
N ILE A 843 -38.44 -7.99 -48.16
CA ILE A 843 -39.55 -8.95 -48.15
C ILE A 843 -39.83 -9.41 -46.71
N VAL A 844 -38.77 -9.66 -45.92
CA VAL A 844 -38.88 -10.01 -44.50
C VAL A 844 -39.51 -8.87 -43.69
N LYS A 845 -39.10 -7.61 -43.93
CA LYS A 845 -39.68 -6.41 -43.29
C LYS A 845 -41.18 -6.30 -43.55
N VAL A 846 -41.63 -6.55 -44.79
CA VAL A 846 -43.07 -6.60 -45.12
C VAL A 846 -43.76 -7.75 -44.39
N GLY A 847 -43.17 -8.96 -44.40
CA GLY A 847 -43.71 -10.12 -43.68
C GLY A 847 -43.85 -9.90 -42.16
N VAL A 848 -42.87 -9.26 -41.53
CA VAL A 848 -42.88 -8.92 -40.10
C VAL A 848 -43.95 -7.87 -39.77
N LYS A 849 -44.09 -6.81 -40.58
CA LYS A 849 -45.16 -5.81 -40.39
C LYS A 849 -46.57 -6.38 -40.64
N VAL A 850 -46.72 -7.28 -41.62
CA VAL A 850 -48.00 -7.99 -41.83
C VAL A 850 -48.32 -8.94 -40.66
N ALA A 851 -47.33 -9.65 -40.14
CA ALA A 851 -47.51 -10.52 -38.97
C ALA A 851 -47.87 -9.74 -37.68
N SER A 852 -47.35 -8.52 -37.49
CA SER A 852 -47.73 -7.69 -36.35
C SER A 852 -49.16 -7.16 -36.44
N TRP A 853 -49.67 -6.84 -37.65
CA TRP A 853 -51.07 -6.52 -37.87
C TRP A 853 -52.03 -7.68 -37.57
N PHE A 854 -51.63 -8.93 -37.86
CA PHE A 854 -52.38 -10.13 -37.46
C PHE A 854 -52.19 -10.52 -35.98
N GLY A 855 -51.60 -9.66 -35.16
CA GLY A 855 -51.48 -9.86 -33.70
C GLY A 855 -50.47 -10.93 -33.29
N ALA A 856 -49.66 -11.47 -34.20
CA ALA A 856 -48.71 -12.55 -33.90
C ALA A 856 -47.63 -12.18 -32.86
N PHE A 857 -47.43 -10.88 -32.61
CA PHE A 857 -46.52 -10.34 -31.58
C PHE A 857 -47.26 -9.71 -30.38
N LYS A 858 -48.60 -9.67 -30.35
CA LYS A 858 -49.39 -9.09 -29.24
C LYS A 858 -49.83 -10.14 -28.22
N LYS A 859 -48.86 -10.67 -27.43
CA LYS A 859 -49.09 -11.41 -26.16
C LYS A 859 -47.83 -11.46 -25.29
#